data_AF-A0A5N5CUJ3-F1
#
_entry.id   AF-A0A5N5CUJ3-F1
#
_cell.length_a   1.000
_cell.length_b   1.000
_cell.length_c   1.000
_cell.angle_alpha   90.00
_cell.angle_beta   90.00
_cell.angle_gamma   90.00
#
_symmetry.space_group_name_H-M   'P 1'
#
loop_
_entity.id
_entity.type
_entity.pdbx_description
1 polymer ?
#
loop_
_entity_poly.entity_id
_entity_poly.type
_entity_poly.pdbx_seq_one_letter_code
_entity_poly.pdbx_strand_id
1 'polypeptide(L)'
;MDMSDRSNVATSVGIWVAVAVVAVAVVFVGGPLLVYKVSKTERHQALNTVRDSSGYISQGLRLSKSIRILRRVKAPILAYEPNFNKEKLPDPNAARRSKASSLRERLQKAVEVIKEEGPTDEPVYQGDTPLVLDVNSSALKSRSPTSWVRLGKLLEAYPQLPIERGDTLRIERNETFLPVHRLWILTFGLVGRYGSRSEDSIVMGSARLLDVAPGIVTEGNHLGHQHTLGGPPIMQPASESREPLRGITGTIVPSRNRPVSTYTFIPHDIPYLESIKPDKLSLRSLFWLALGAIPFGEGRVYSIVDPEPPKTWSSQDESGKGTQTNANGDIAMASFSRQTLVDSERQTTLSSRVRFCKLVQIDTANGPPFDILRRFGGGKQTLHGLEEIPLDPSDPYKSPSSISWVILPSTSPTATDNTVWKLQRKDAQLLARRLLELEWHPEGYLFGRDRAPRLWRFFTAAASDLHSLLERMQTNIHFIANTERDREKLTEVLEPAIRASNRQEINRAGTRALYAALDVIIKLGRSPEEQIISDLVSVLFITDAEFRNLVMQSCKHLSPVTTATTTAPSISSSLTLVATTPSPAQHVSFDKVITFSRPVSCILVPGAFGVPQSFHVDLEGLYHANGATQRFFREGAGRENIHAGLRIVILAALRAGCVSALLRGAWSSEALFKFLGDYPEGVTFS
;
A
#
# COMPACT_ATOMS: atom_id res chain seq x y z
N MET A 1 43.83 9.39 85.14
CA MET A 1 43.03 9.92 84.00
C MET A 1 43.93 10.93 83.33
N ASP A 2 44.72 10.44 82.38
CA ASP A 2 45.92 11.13 81.93
C ASP A 2 45.59 12.30 81.02
N MET A 3 46.40 13.36 81.14
CA MET A 3 46.35 14.54 80.27
C MET A 3 46.51 14.16 78.78
N SER A 4 47.13 13.01 78.51
CA SER A 4 47.23 12.31 77.21
C SER A 4 45.89 11.93 76.59
N ASP A 5 44.90 11.51 77.38
CA ASP A 5 43.59 11.07 76.86
C ASP A 5 42.75 12.26 76.38
N ARG A 6 42.91 13.43 77.00
CA ARG A 6 42.19 14.65 76.61
C ARG A 6 42.66 15.23 75.27
N SER A 7 43.94 15.10 74.93
CA SER A 7 44.47 15.52 73.63
C SER A 7 44.04 14.60 72.48
N ASN A 8 43.85 13.30 72.75
CA ASN A 8 43.41 12.33 71.74
C ASN A 8 41.92 12.50 71.40
N VAL A 9 41.08 12.87 72.38
CA VAL A 9 39.66 13.17 72.13
C VAL A 9 39.51 14.48 71.34
N ALA A 10 40.27 15.53 71.67
CA ALA A 10 40.18 16.82 70.98
C ALA A 10 40.59 16.74 69.50
N THR A 11 41.66 15.98 69.19
CA THR A 11 42.11 15.76 67.80
C THR A 11 41.13 14.91 67.00
N SER A 12 40.55 13.87 67.63
CA SER A 12 39.51 13.04 66.99
C SER A 12 38.25 13.86 66.66
N VAL A 13 37.77 14.68 67.60
CA VAL A 13 36.61 15.56 67.36
C VAL A 13 36.89 16.58 66.26
N GLY A 14 38.10 17.15 66.20
CA GLY A 14 38.50 18.08 65.14
C GLY A 14 38.46 17.47 63.74
N ILE A 15 38.91 16.22 63.59
CA ILE A 15 38.87 15.50 62.30
C ILE A 15 37.43 15.26 61.85
N TRP A 16 36.54 14.82 62.75
CA TRP A 16 35.14 14.57 62.41
C TRP A 16 34.38 15.86 62.03
N VAL A 17 34.68 16.98 62.70
CA VAL A 17 34.12 18.29 62.30
C VAL A 17 34.61 18.70 60.92
N ALA A 18 35.91 18.52 60.61
CA ALA A 18 36.44 18.81 59.29
C ALA A 18 35.80 17.95 58.20
N VAL A 19 35.63 16.65 58.44
CA VAL A 19 34.94 15.72 57.52
C VAL A 19 33.48 16.14 57.31
N ALA A 20 32.78 16.54 58.38
CA ALA A 20 31.41 17.02 58.30
C ALA A 20 31.30 18.30 57.46
N VAL A 21 32.20 19.29 57.65
CA VAL A 21 32.23 20.52 56.86
C VAL A 21 32.52 20.24 55.38
N VAL A 22 33.46 19.34 55.08
CA VAL A 22 33.75 18.94 53.69
C VAL A 22 32.55 18.22 53.06
N ALA A 23 31.90 17.30 53.78
CA ALA A 23 30.71 16.62 53.30
C ALA A 23 29.58 17.61 52.98
N VAL A 24 29.33 18.57 53.87
CA VAL A 24 28.36 19.66 53.66
C VAL A 24 28.76 20.49 52.44
N ALA A 25 30.02 20.90 52.31
CA ALA A 25 30.47 21.67 51.14
C ALA A 25 30.31 20.90 49.81
N VAL A 26 30.62 19.61 49.78
CA VAL A 26 30.45 18.78 48.57
C VAL A 26 28.96 18.65 48.20
N VAL A 27 28.08 18.45 49.18
CA VAL A 27 26.63 18.30 48.92
C VAL A 27 26.00 19.64 48.52
N PHE A 28 26.26 20.71 49.25
CA PHE A 28 25.58 22.00 49.06
C PHE A 28 26.25 22.93 48.02
N VAL A 29 27.55 22.80 47.75
CA VAL A 29 28.25 23.58 46.72
C VAL A 29 28.54 22.73 45.49
N GLY A 30 29.10 21.53 45.71
CA GLY A 30 29.45 20.61 44.61
C GLY A 30 28.22 20.11 43.84
N GLY A 31 27.16 19.70 44.55
CA GLY A 31 25.91 19.24 43.95
C GLY A 31 25.29 20.28 42.99
N PRO A 32 24.97 21.50 43.44
CA PRO A 32 24.42 22.55 42.59
C PRO A 32 25.33 22.97 41.43
N LEU A 33 26.66 23.01 41.62
CA LEU A 33 27.59 23.32 40.53
C LEU A 33 27.61 22.23 39.45
N LEU A 34 27.56 20.94 39.83
CA LEU A 34 27.45 19.83 38.89
C LEU A 34 26.12 19.89 38.14
N VAL A 35 25.02 20.14 38.85
CA VAL A 35 23.70 20.33 38.26
C VAL A 35 23.69 21.51 37.28
N TYR A 36 24.33 22.62 37.62
CA TYR A 36 24.46 23.80 36.75
C TYR A 36 25.29 23.48 35.50
N LYS A 37 26.45 22.84 35.65
CA LYS A 37 27.28 22.40 34.51
C LYS A 37 26.52 21.43 33.60
N VAL A 38 25.82 20.46 34.17
CA VAL A 38 24.97 19.51 33.42
C VAL A 38 23.83 20.24 32.71
N SER A 39 23.20 21.23 33.35
CA SER A 39 22.11 22.02 32.74
C SER A 39 22.55 22.85 31.53
N LYS A 40 23.85 23.19 31.45
CA LYS A 40 24.44 23.92 30.32
C LYS A 40 24.82 23.05 29.13
N THR A 41 24.81 21.73 29.26
CA THR A 41 25.10 20.83 28.13
C THR A 41 24.09 21.06 27.00
N GLU A 42 24.54 21.04 25.75
CA GLU A 42 23.67 21.21 24.56
C GLU A 42 22.48 20.24 24.60
N ARG A 43 22.72 19.01 25.08
CA ARG A 43 21.69 18.00 25.30
C ARG A 43 20.56 18.48 26.21
N HIS A 44 20.89 19.10 27.34
CA HIS A 44 19.87 19.60 28.26
C HIS A 44 19.11 20.80 27.69
N GLN A 45 19.79 21.69 26.97
CA GLN A 45 19.16 22.83 26.30
C GLN A 45 18.18 22.34 25.23
N ALA A 46 18.63 21.43 24.36
CA ALA A 46 17.81 20.82 23.31
C ALA A 46 16.61 20.05 23.90
N LEU A 47 16.76 19.33 25.01
CA LEU A 47 15.63 18.63 25.63
C LEU A 47 14.64 19.56 26.35
N ASN A 48 15.11 20.68 26.89
CA ASN A 48 14.25 21.63 27.60
C ASN A 48 13.33 22.42 26.66
N THR A 49 13.70 22.60 25.39
CA THR A 49 12.80 23.16 24.37
C THR A 49 11.65 22.21 24.04
N VAL A 50 11.86 20.89 24.18
CA VAL A 50 10.83 19.87 23.93
C VAL A 50 9.91 19.74 25.14
N ARG A 51 8.79 20.47 25.09
CA ARG A 51 7.65 20.29 26.00
C ARG A 51 6.74 19.20 25.44
N ASP A 52 6.94 17.98 25.91
CA ASP A 52 6.13 16.85 25.46
C ASP A 52 5.75 15.93 26.62
N SER A 53 4.49 15.48 26.60
CA SER A 53 3.88 14.55 27.55
C SER A 53 3.64 13.17 26.94
N SER A 54 4.08 12.92 25.70
CA SER A 54 3.89 11.68 24.94
C SER A 54 4.50 10.41 25.56
N GLY A 55 5.29 10.52 26.63
CA GLY A 55 6.03 9.40 27.22
C GLY A 55 7.40 9.13 26.57
N TYR A 56 7.73 9.79 25.45
CA TYR A 56 9.06 9.72 24.82
C TYR A 56 10.14 10.47 25.61
N ILE A 57 9.75 11.47 26.40
CA ILE A 57 10.65 12.17 27.31
C ILE A 57 10.05 12.09 28.70
N SER A 58 10.79 11.51 29.64
CA SER A 58 10.33 11.50 31.04
C SER A 58 10.18 12.93 31.56
N GLN A 59 9.26 13.12 32.51
CA GLN A 59 8.97 14.44 33.06
C GLN A 59 10.21 15.08 33.71
N GLY A 60 11.15 14.27 34.21
CA GLY A 60 12.36 14.69 34.93
C GLY A 60 12.04 15.25 36.32
N LEU A 61 13.08 15.55 37.09
CA LEU A 61 12.96 16.25 38.37
C LEU A 61 12.94 17.76 38.12
N ARG A 62 11.88 18.43 38.61
CA ARG A 62 11.76 19.89 38.54
C ARG A 62 12.65 20.52 39.62
N LEU A 63 13.69 21.23 39.20
CA LEU A 63 14.51 22.04 40.13
C LEU A 63 14.03 23.49 40.21
N SER A 64 13.52 24.03 39.10
CA SER A 64 13.01 25.40 39.01
C SER A 64 11.87 25.46 37.99
N LYS A 65 11.15 26.60 37.92
CA LYS A 65 10.04 26.82 36.96
C LYS A 65 10.44 26.56 35.51
N SER A 66 11.71 26.80 35.16
CA SER A 66 12.25 26.62 33.80
C SER A 66 13.18 25.41 33.62
N ILE A 67 13.67 24.79 34.70
CA ILE A 67 14.73 23.78 34.64
C ILE A 67 14.21 22.44 35.15
N ARG A 68 14.24 21.44 34.26
CA ARG A 68 14.02 20.03 34.60
C ARG A 68 15.29 19.24 34.33
N ILE A 69 15.80 18.55 35.34
CA ILE A 69 16.98 17.69 35.21
C ILE A 69 16.59 16.22 35.16
N LEU A 70 17.56 15.37 34.83
CA LEU A 70 17.39 13.91 34.83
C LEU A 70 16.24 13.44 33.92
N ARG A 71 15.95 14.20 32.86
CA ARG A 71 15.01 13.76 31.81
C ARG A 71 15.67 12.65 31.01
N ARG A 72 15.12 11.45 31.10
CA ARG A 72 15.42 10.32 30.23
C ARG A 72 14.66 10.47 28.92
N VAL A 73 15.36 10.27 27.81
CA VAL A 73 14.79 10.13 26.47
C VAL A 73 14.56 8.65 26.21
N LYS A 74 13.41 8.33 25.62
CA LYS A 74 12.99 7.00 25.19
C LYS A 74 12.61 7.04 23.71
N ALA A 75 13.53 7.51 22.87
CA ALA A 75 13.37 7.57 21.42
C ALA A 75 13.31 6.16 20.82
N PRO A 76 12.64 5.96 19.68
CA PRO A 76 12.64 4.66 19.01
C PRO A 76 14.06 4.26 18.59
N ILE A 77 14.44 3.01 18.83
CA ILE A 77 15.75 2.48 18.45
C ILE A 77 15.70 2.07 16.99
N LEU A 78 16.05 2.99 16.10
CA LEU A 78 16.05 2.78 14.65
C LEU A 78 17.44 2.68 14.04
N ALA A 79 18.50 2.84 14.84
CA ALA A 79 19.89 2.84 14.38
C ALA A 79 20.34 1.46 13.84
N TYR A 80 19.68 0.39 14.29
CA TYR A 80 20.00 -0.98 13.92
C TYR A 80 18.98 -1.54 12.93
N GLU A 81 19.39 -2.61 12.26
CA GLU A 81 18.53 -3.37 11.38
C GLU A 81 17.26 -3.86 12.12
N PRO A 82 16.06 -3.66 11.54
CA PRO A 82 14.83 -4.18 12.11
C PRO A 82 14.85 -5.71 12.13
N ASN A 83 14.47 -6.31 13.26
CA ASN A 83 14.37 -7.76 13.40
C ASN A 83 12.91 -8.21 13.27
N PHE A 84 12.47 -8.50 12.05
CA PHE A 84 11.12 -8.99 11.77
C PHE A 84 10.93 -10.48 12.09
N ASN A 85 12.01 -11.23 12.31
CA ASN A 85 11.92 -12.66 12.69
C ASN A 85 11.33 -12.88 14.09
N LYS A 86 11.26 -11.83 14.91
CA LYS A 86 10.58 -11.84 16.21
C LYS A 86 9.06 -11.67 16.11
N GLU A 87 8.46 -11.58 14.92
CA GLU A 87 7.00 -11.66 14.74
C GLU A 87 6.48 -13.04 15.22
N LYS A 88 6.34 -13.20 16.54
CA LYS A 88 5.13 -13.84 17.04
C LYS A 88 4.02 -12.88 16.65
N LEU A 89 3.39 -13.15 15.50
CA LEU A 89 2.16 -12.48 15.09
C LEU A 89 1.30 -12.37 16.37
N PRO A 90 0.95 -11.16 16.84
CA PRO A 90 0.16 -11.04 18.04
C PRO A 90 -1.10 -11.85 17.78
N ASP A 91 -1.34 -12.92 18.57
CA ASP A 91 -2.56 -13.71 18.45
C ASP A 91 -3.70 -12.68 18.44
N PRO A 92 -4.47 -12.56 17.34
CA PRO A 92 -5.50 -11.54 17.24
C PRO A 92 -6.53 -11.69 18.38
N ASN A 93 -6.58 -12.87 19.00
CA ASN A 93 -7.35 -13.13 20.20
C ASN A 93 -6.66 -12.69 21.49
N ALA A 94 -5.33 -12.62 21.57
CA ALA A 94 -4.62 -12.13 22.76
C ALA A 94 -4.88 -10.64 23.04
N ALA A 95 -4.91 -9.79 22.01
CA ALA A 95 -5.28 -8.38 22.17
C ALA A 95 -6.78 -8.20 22.53
N ARG A 96 -7.65 -9.08 22.00
CA ARG A 96 -9.07 -9.12 22.39
C ARG A 96 -9.23 -9.63 23.84
N ARG A 97 -8.46 -10.63 24.26
CA ARG A 97 -8.44 -11.15 25.64
C ARG A 97 -7.87 -10.12 26.63
N SER A 98 -6.85 -9.34 26.26
CA SER A 98 -6.31 -8.28 27.12
C SER A 98 -7.26 -7.09 27.26
N LYS A 99 -7.92 -6.67 26.18
CA LYS A 99 -9.00 -5.66 26.26
C LYS A 99 -10.22 -6.17 27.02
N ALA A 100 -10.62 -7.42 26.82
CA ALA A 100 -11.75 -8.02 27.54
C ALA A 100 -11.47 -8.20 29.03
N SER A 101 -10.24 -8.56 29.41
CA SER A 101 -9.82 -8.63 30.82
C SER A 101 -9.71 -7.24 31.46
N SER A 102 -9.13 -6.26 30.77
CA SER A 102 -9.12 -4.86 31.24
C SER A 102 -10.53 -4.27 31.39
N LEU A 103 -11.45 -4.57 30.47
CA LEU A 103 -12.84 -4.13 30.57
C LEU A 103 -13.56 -4.83 31.72
N ARG A 104 -13.35 -6.14 31.91
CA ARG A 104 -13.89 -6.89 33.06
C ARG A 104 -13.36 -6.34 34.37
N GLU A 105 -12.07 -6.01 34.47
CA GLU A 105 -11.47 -5.41 35.66
C GLU A 105 -12.06 -4.02 35.97
N ARG A 106 -12.28 -3.19 34.93
CA ARG A 106 -12.94 -1.88 35.10
C ARG A 106 -14.41 -1.99 35.48
N LEU A 107 -15.14 -2.96 34.92
CA LEU A 107 -16.54 -3.23 35.27
C LEU A 107 -16.66 -3.80 36.68
N GLN A 108 -15.76 -4.69 37.07
CA GLN A 108 -15.74 -5.26 38.42
C GLN A 108 -15.45 -4.19 39.46
N LYS A 109 -14.50 -3.29 39.17
CA LYS A 109 -14.21 -2.12 40.01
C LYS A 109 -15.37 -1.12 40.07
N ALA A 110 -16.10 -0.92 38.97
CA ALA A 110 -17.29 -0.07 38.96
C ALA A 110 -18.47 -0.70 39.74
N VAL A 111 -18.64 -2.02 39.65
CA VAL A 111 -19.66 -2.76 40.42
C VAL A 111 -19.34 -2.78 41.91
N GLU A 112 -18.06 -2.81 42.29
CA GLU A 112 -17.64 -2.67 43.69
C GLU A 112 -17.93 -1.25 44.22
N VAL A 113 -17.69 -0.21 43.43
CA VAL A 113 -18.06 1.18 43.79
C VAL A 113 -19.57 1.35 43.96
N ILE A 114 -20.38 0.74 43.07
CA ILE A 114 -21.85 0.78 43.16
C ILE A 114 -22.38 -0.04 44.36
N LYS A 115 -21.65 -1.04 44.84
CA LYS A 115 -22.03 -1.81 46.03
C LYS A 115 -21.71 -1.08 47.34
N GLU A 116 -20.82 -0.09 47.33
CA GLU A 116 -20.49 0.71 48.52
C GLU A 116 -21.39 1.96 48.67
N GLU A 117 -22.05 2.40 47.60
CA GLU A 117 -23.03 3.48 47.65
C GLU A 117 -24.45 2.89 47.76
N GLY A 118 -25.01 2.92 48.97
CA GLY A 118 -26.40 2.55 49.24
C GLY A 118 -27.42 3.39 48.46
N PRO A 119 -28.69 2.97 48.41
CA PRO A 119 -29.68 3.55 47.51
C PRO A 119 -30.01 4.99 47.92
N THR A 120 -29.52 5.95 47.14
CA THR A 120 -29.99 7.34 47.17
C THR A 120 -30.85 7.62 45.95
N ASP A 121 -31.94 8.33 46.21
CA ASP A 121 -33.05 8.64 45.32
C ASP A 121 -32.64 9.14 43.91
N GLU A 122 -33.43 8.71 42.92
CA GLU A 122 -33.33 9.13 41.52
C GLU A 122 -33.39 10.65 41.35
N PRO A 123 -32.47 11.27 40.58
CA PRO A 123 -32.72 12.58 40.02
C PRO A 123 -33.33 12.45 38.62
N VAL A 124 -34.51 13.05 38.51
CA VAL A 124 -35.22 13.42 37.29
C VAL A 124 -34.30 14.21 36.35
N TYR A 125 -34.11 13.72 35.13
CA TYR A 125 -33.41 14.43 34.05
C TYR A 125 -34.38 15.42 33.38
N GLN A 126 -34.17 16.72 33.62
CA GLN A 126 -34.68 17.81 32.78
C GLN A 126 -33.52 18.45 32.02
N GLY A 127 -33.81 18.87 30.79
CA GLY A 127 -32.84 19.20 29.75
C GLY A 127 -32.08 20.52 29.89
N ASP A 128 -31.37 20.80 28.79
CA ASP A 128 -30.62 22.00 28.44
C ASP A 128 -29.28 22.22 29.14
N THR A 129 -28.21 21.73 28.50
CA THR A 129 -26.86 22.28 28.64
C THR A 129 -26.35 22.85 27.32
N PRO A 130 -25.83 24.09 27.32
CA PRO A 130 -25.23 24.70 26.15
C PRO A 130 -23.92 24.00 25.78
N LEU A 131 -23.65 23.92 24.48
CA LEU A 131 -22.43 23.40 23.89
C LEU A 131 -21.23 24.26 24.35
N VAL A 132 -20.63 23.92 25.49
CA VAL A 132 -19.35 24.47 25.94
C VAL A 132 -18.27 23.90 25.01
N LEU A 133 -17.82 24.72 24.06
CA LEU A 133 -16.59 24.48 23.31
C LEU A 133 -15.43 24.46 24.32
N ASP A 134 -14.98 23.26 24.66
CA ASP A 134 -13.79 23.06 25.50
C ASP A 134 -12.55 23.54 24.74
N VAL A 135 -12.13 24.78 25.03
CA VAL A 135 -10.88 25.38 24.56
C VAL A 135 -9.64 24.65 25.14
N ASN A 136 -9.82 23.62 25.98
CA ASN A 136 -8.77 22.69 26.40
C ASN A 136 -8.72 21.36 25.63
N SER A 137 -9.47 21.20 24.53
CA SER A 137 -9.40 19.96 23.74
C SER A 137 -7.93 19.60 23.45
N SER A 138 -7.58 18.37 23.82
CA SER A 138 -6.25 17.74 23.75
C SER A 138 -5.59 17.81 22.37
N ALA A 139 -6.33 18.23 21.35
CA ALA A 139 -5.86 18.51 19.99
C ALA A 139 -4.89 19.71 19.91
N LEU A 140 -4.98 20.71 20.80
CA LEU A 140 -4.07 21.87 20.78
C LEU A 140 -2.81 21.68 21.65
N LYS A 141 -2.85 20.79 22.65
CA LYS A 141 -1.73 20.53 23.58
C LYS A 141 -0.75 19.44 23.10
N SER A 142 -0.98 18.81 21.95
CA SER A 142 -0.17 17.67 21.47
C SER A 142 0.88 18.01 20.41
N ARG A 143 1.10 19.29 20.11
CA ARG A 143 2.15 19.73 19.18
C ARG A 143 3.53 19.65 19.84
N SER A 144 4.05 18.43 19.99
CA SER A 144 5.48 18.26 20.17
C SER A 144 6.17 18.92 18.95
N PRO A 145 7.08 19.89 19.16
CA PRO A 145 7.76 20.57 18.06
C PRO A 145 8.75 19.65 17.34
N THR A 146 9.13 18.52 17.94
CA THR A 146 10.18 17.64 17.40
C THR A 146 9.63 16.55 16.49
N SER A 147 10.13 16.50 15.26
CA SER A 147 9.76 15.53 14.21
C SER A 147 9.91 14.08 14.66
N TRP A 148 10.98 13.74 15.40
CA TRP A 148 11.23 12.36 15.83
C TRP A 148 10.20 11.82 16.84
N VAL A 149 9.58 12.68 17.67
CA VAL A 149 8.49 12.26 18.56
C VAL A 149 7.27 11.87 17.73
N ARG A 150 6.94 12.69 16.73
CA ARG A 150 5.82 12.44 15.84
C ARG A 150 6.06 11.17 15.03
N LEU A 151 7.28 10.94 14.57
CA LEU A 151 7.69 9.67 13.98
C LEU A 151 7.50 8.51 14.97
N GLY A 152 7.88 8.67 16.24
CA GLY A 152 7.62 7.69 17.28
C GLY A 152 6.13 7.35 17.43
N LYS A 153 5.26 8.34 17.54
CA LYS A 153 3.81 8.12 17.62
C LYS A 153 3.23 7.47 16.37
N LEU A 154 3.71 7.89 15.20
CA LEU A 154 3.36 7.27 13.93
C LEU A 154 3.72 5.77 13.95
N LEU A 155 4.90 5.49 14.46
CA LEU A 155 5.45 4.15 14.60
C LEU A 155 4.62 3.28 15.54
N GLU A 156 4.11 3.83 16.64
CA GLU A 156 3.16 3.16 17.54
C GLU A 156 1.81 2.87 16.87
N ALA A 157 1.40 3.65 15.86
CA ALA A 157 0.17 3.42 15.12
C ALA A 157 0.24 2.20 14.20
N TYR A 158 1.43 1.66 13.96
CA TYR A 158 1.65 0.44 13.16
C TYR A 158 1.97 -0.75 14.07
N PRO A 159 0.94 -1.51 14.50
CA PRO A 159 1.11 -2.57 15.49
C PRO A 159 2.01 -3.71 15.03
N GLN A 160 2.21 -3.88 13.72
CA GLN A 160 3.12 -4.90 13.15
C GLN A 160 4.61 -4.55 13.31
N LEU A 161 4.97 -3.32 13.70
CA LEU A 161 6.37 -2.92 13.80
C LEU A 161 6.90 -3.20 15.23
N PRO A 162 7.98 -3.99 15.38
CA PRO A 162 8.60 -4.24 16.68
C PRO A 162 9.50 -3.07 17.07
N ILE A 163 8.99 -2.14 17.89
CA ILE A 163 9.68 -0.88 18.18
C ILE A 163 10.13 -0.86 19.63
N GLU A 164 11.44 -0.97 19.80
CA GLU A 164 12.10 -0.79 21.08
C GLU A 164 12.38 0.71 21.31
N ARG A 165 12.39 1.15 22.57
CA ARG A 165 12.68 2.54 22.94
C ARG A 165 13.97 2.62 23.74
N GLY A 166 14.81 3.60 23.46
CA GLY A 166 16.09 3.82 24.11
C GLY A 166 16.58 5.26 24.01
N ASP A 167 17.81 5.49 24.47
CA ASP A 167 18.47 6.80 24.45
C ASP A 167 19.45 6.89 23.27
N THR A 168 18.91 6.94 22.05
CA THR A 168 19.66 6.84 20.80
C THR A 168 19.80 8.17 20.05
N LEU A 169 19.29 9.27 20.60
CA LEU A 169 19.36 10.57 19.92
C LEU A 169 20.79 11.09 19.92
N ARG A 170 21.26 11.49 18.73
CA ARG A 170 22.45 12.31 18.56
C ARG A 170 22.07 13.77 18.69
N ILE A 171 22.89 14.55 19.38
CA ILE A 171 22.65 15.97 19.59
C ILE A 171 23.87 16.71 19.10
N GLU A 172 23.68 17.50 18.05
CA GLU A 172 24.74 18.24 17.38
C GLU A 172 24.20 19.64 17.05
N ARG A 173 24.95 20.69 17.36
CA ARG A 173 24.59 22.08 16.99
C ARG A 173 23.19 22.51 17.48
N ASN A 174 22.82 22.11 18.70
CA ASN A 174 21.49 22.34 19.30
C ASN A 174 20.31 21.66 18.58
N GLU A 175 20.57 20.73 17.67
CA GLU A 175 19.55 19.95 16.98
C GLU A 175 19.60 18.49 17.43
N THR A 176 18.44 17.82 17.41
CA THR A 176 18.33 16.41 17.76
C THR A 176 18.19 15.57 16.50
N PHE A 177 19.11 14.64 16.29
CA PHE A 177 19.12 13.71 15.18
C PHE A 177 18.75 12.31 15.67
N LEU A 178 17.88 11.65 14.92
CA LEU A 178 17.54 10.24 15.12
C LEU A 178 18.30 9.41 14.06
N PRO A 179 19.29 8.61 14.45
CA PRO A 179 19.92 7.66 13.52
C PRO A 179 18.92 6.60 13.11
N VAL A 180 18.77 6.39 11.80
CA VAL A 180 17.83 5.44 11.21
C VAL A 180 18.53 4.59 10.15
N HIS A 181 18.50 3.28 10.36
CA HIS A 181 18.99 2.30 9.41
C HIS A 181 18.14 2.31 8.13
N ARG A 182 18.77 2.13 6.97
CA ARG A 182 18.07 2.18 5.65
C ARG A 182 16.86 1.25 5.54
N LEU A 183 16.88 0.10 6.22
CA LEU A 183 15.75 -0.84 6.20
C LEU A 183 14.52 -0.33 6.96
N TRP A 184 14.71 0.53 7.97
CA TRP A 184 13.60 1.23 8.59
C TRP A 184 13.00 2.26 7.64
N ILE A 185 13.82 2.97 6.86
CA ILE A 185 13.34 3.88 5.81
C ILE A 185 12.53 3.12 4.77
N LEU A 186 13.04 1.99 4.29
CA LEU A 186 12.30 1.10 3.40
C LEU A 186 10.97 0.69 4.04
N THR A 187 10.98 0.27 5.30
CA THR A 187 9.77 -0.13 6.04
C THR A 187 8.73 1.01 6.10
N PHE A 188 9.17 2.22 6.43
CA PHE A 188 8.31 3.41 6.43
C PHE A 188 7.84 3.75 5.03
N GLY A 189 8.74 3.62 4.06
CA GLY A 189 8.49 3.79 2.65
C GLY A 189 7.35 2.89 2.17
N LEU A 190 7.41 1.61 2.52
CA LEU A 190 6.37 0.64 2.20
C LEU A 190 5.08 1.00 2.91
N VAL A 191 5.05 0.98 4.24
CA VAL A 191 3.83 1.16 5.05
C VAL A 191 3.17 2.51 4.79
N GLY A 192 3.96 3.58 4.75
CA GLY A 192 3.52 4.93 4.42
C GLY A 192 3.41 5.21 2.92
N ARG A 193 3.60 4.20 2.07
CA ARG A 193 3.41 4.25 0.61
C ARG A 193 4.18 5.40 -0.08
N TYR A 194 5.41 5.65 0.34
CA TYR A 194 6.23 6.74 -0.18
C TYR A 194 6.62 6.49 -1.62
N GLY A 195 6.36 7.47 -2.48
CA GLY A 195 6.76 7.47 -3.88
C GLY A 195 6.84 8.89 -4.43
N SER A 196 7.13 9.02 -5.72
CA SER A 196 6.99 10.30 -6.41
C SER A 196 5.49 10.58 -6.58
N ARG A 197 4.99 11.60 -5.89
CA ARG A 197 3.59 12.03 -5.98
C ARG A 197 3.53 13.50 -6.33
N SER A 198 2.73 13.82 -7.33
CA SER A 198 2.40 15.21 -7.70
C SER A 198 1.45 15.86 -6.71
N GLU A 199 0.68 15.06 -5.96
CA GLU A 199 -0.22 15.58 -4.95
C GLU A 199 0.57 16.41 -3.95
N ASP A 200 0.17 17.68 -3.82
CA ASP A 200 0.42 18.50 -2.66
C ASP A 200 -0.16 17.76 -1.47
N SER A 201 0.69 16.92 -0.89
CA SER A 201 0.48 16.25 0.38
C SER A 201 -0.05 17.36 1.26
N ILE A 202 -1.33 17.28 1.61
CA ILE A 202 -2.05 18.40 2.20
C ILE A 202 -1.29 18.73 3.48
N VAL A 203 -0.41 19.72 3.44
CA VAL A 203 0.28 20.24 4.60
C VAL A 203 -0.76 21.10 5.28
N MET A 204 -1.81 20.46 5.82
CA MET A 204 -2.86 21.14 6.56
C MET A 204 -2.17 21.83 7.73
N GLY A 205 -2.10 23.16 7.69
CA GLY A 205 -1.69 23.98 8.82
C GLY A 205 -0.20 24.27 9.00
N SER A 206 0.67 23.93 8.04
CA SER A 206 2.12 24.13 8.22
C SER A 206 2.82 24.84 7.06
N ALA A 207 2.11 25.73 6.34
CA ALA A 207 2.73 26.69 5.42
C ALA A 207 3.86 27.49 6.09
N ARG A 208 3.73 27.81 7.38
CA ARG A 208 4.76 28.55 8.14
C ARG A 208 6.01 27.75 8.54
N LEU A 209 6.03 26.42 8.44
CA LEU A 209 7.17 25.61 8.91
C LEU A 209 8.14 25.28 7.76
N LEU A 210 7.66 25.33 6.51
CA LEU A 210 8.52 25.38 5.32
C LEU A 210 9.24 26.74 5.22
N ASP A 211 8.63 27.83 5.69
CA ASP A 211 9.27 29.17 5.78
C ASP A 211 10.40 29.26 6.82
N VAL A 212 10.47 28.35 7.80
CA VAL A 212 11.53 28.35 8.83
C VAL A 212 12.78 27.57 8.39
N ALA A 213 12.72 26.88 7.25
CA ALA A 213 13.92 26.44 6.55
C ALA A 213 14.29 27.51 5.49
N PRO A 214 15.26 28.41 5.75
CA PRO A 214 15.62 29.43 4.77
C PRO A 214 16.10 28.74 3.48
N GLY A 215 15.30 28.83 2.41
CA GLY A 215 15.66 28.35 1.07
C GLY A 215 14.76 27.28 0.43
N ILE A 216 13.59 26.94 0.99
CA ILE A 216 12.63 26.00 0.38
C ILE A 216 11.37 26.72 -0.08
N VAL A 217 11.51 27.66 -1.01
CA VAL A 217 10.41 28.07 -1.88
C VAL A 217 10.93 28.04 -3.31
N THR A 218 10.70 26.92 -4.00
CA THR A 218 10.53 26.95 -5.46
C THR A 218 9.13 27.47 -5.70
N GLU A 219 8.99 28.78 -5.88
CA GLU A 219 7.86 29.34 -6.59
C GLU A 219 7.84 28.69 -7.98
N GLY A 220 6.83 27.88 -8.23
CA GLY A 220 6.47 27.47 -9.58
C GLY A 220 5.98 28.69 -10.35
N ASN A 221 6.90 29.52 -10.81
CA ASN A 221 6.65 30.55 -11.81
C ASN A 221 6.43 29.86 -13.16
N HIS A 222 5.17 29.51 -13.43
CA HIS A 222 4.67 29.22 -14.78
C HIS A 222 4.21 30.49 -15.53
N LEU A 223 4.65 31.68 -15.12
CA LEU A 223 4.31 32.93 -15.79
C LEU A 223 5.57 33.74 -16.12
N GLY A 224 5.79 33.94 -17.43
CA GLY A 224 6.57 35.05 -17.96
C GLY A 224 8.04 34.78 -18.26
N HIS A 225 8.31 34.28 -19.48
CA HIS A 225 9.54 34.62 -20.17
C HIS A 225 9.67 36.16 -20.26
N GLN A 226 10.61 36.75 -19.52
CA GLN A 226 11.21 38.01 -19.92
C GLN A 226 12.73 37.87 -19.97
N HIS A 227 13.22 38.12 -21.18
CA HIS A 227 14.61 38.24 -21.56
C HIS A 227 15.39 39.15 -20.59
N THR A 228 16.46 38.64 -20.00
CA THR A 228 17.56 39.48 -19.53
C THR A 228 18.87 38.94 -20.09
N LEU A 229 19.61 39.85 -20.71
CA LEU A 229 20.81 39.64 -21.51
C LEU A 229 22.05 39.31 -20.65
N GLY A 230 22.83 38.32 -21.10
CA GLY A 230 24.27 38.53 -21.29
C GLY A 230 25.26 38.13 -20.19
N GLY A 231 25.08 36.99 -19.51
CA GLY A 231 26.15 36.36 -18.72
C GLY A 231 26.33 34.89 -19.10
N PRO A 232 27.55 34.36 -19.30
CA PRO A 232 27.75 32.93 -19.52
C PRO A 232 27.26 32.17 -18.28
N PRO A 233 26.37 31.18 -18.42
CA PRO A 233 25.89 30.42 -17.28
C PRO A 233 27.08 29.71 -16.65
N ILE A 234 27.40 30.07 -15.41
CA ILE A 234 28.26 29.26 -14.56
C ILE A 234 27.53 27.92 -14.47
N MET A 235 28.05 26.91 -15.18
CA MET A 235 27.59 25.52 -15.07
C MET A 235 27.86 25.07 -13.63
N GLN A 236 26.93 25.37 -12.73
CA GLN A 236 26.82 24.59 -11.52
C GLN A 236 26.59 23.15 -12.00
N PRO A 237 27.40 22.18 -11.54
CA PRO A 237 27.16 20.78 -11.87
C PRO A 237 25.70 20.53 -11.53
N ALA A 238 24.94 19.97 -12.48
CA ALA A 238 23.53 19.68 -12.32
C ALA A 238 23.37 18.82 -11.07
N SER A 239 23.18 19.47 -9.92
CA SER A 239 23.00 18.79 -8.66
C SER A 239 21.68 18.09 -8.82
N GLU A 240 21.73 16.77 -9.00
CA GLU A 240 20.54 15.94 -9.17
C GLU A 240 19.56 16.35 -8.08
N SER A 241 18.52 17.07 -8.49
CA SER A 241 17.55 17.61 -7.55
C SER A 241 16.79 16.42 -7.02
N ARG A 242 17.21 15.93 -5.84
CA ARG A 242 16.56 14.81 -5.19
C ARG A 242 15.12 15.19 -4.89
N GLU A 243 14.20 14.54 -5.59
CA GLU A 243 12.77 14.77 -5.40
C GLU A 243 12.34 14.34 -3.98
N PRO A 244 11.45 15.11 -3.32
CA PRO A 244 10.92 14.71 -2.04
C PRO A 244 10.03 13.47 -2.19
N LEU A 245 10.20 12.50 -1.30
CA LEU A 245 9.31 11.35 -1.25
C LEU A 245 8.05 11.71 -0.46
N ARG A 246 6.88 11.55 -1.08
CA ARG A 246 5.60 11.86 -0.45
C ARG A 246 4.84 10.57 -0.17
N GLY A 247 4.31 10.44 1.04
CA GLY A 247 3.59 9.27 1.52
C GLY A 247 2.28 9.62 2.25
N ILE A 248 1.55 8.58 2.65
CA ILE A 248 0.27 8.70 3.38
C ILE A 248 0.46 9.18 4.81
N THR A 249 1.69 9.10 5.34
CA THR A 249 2.08 9.46 6.72
C THR A 249 2.89 10.75 6.81
N GLY A 250 3.36 11.29 5.68
CA GLY A 250 4.11 12.54 5.64
C GLY A 250 5.00 12.62 4.41
N THR A 251 6.01 13.47 4.49
CA THR A 251 6.96 13.74 3.41
C THR A 251 8.39 13.61 3.91
N ILE A 252 9.25 12.95 3.15
CA ILE A 252 10.69 12.84 3.40
C ILE A 252 11.41 13.75 2.41
N VAL A 253 12.12 14.74 2.95
CA VAL A 253 12.82 15.75 2.15
C VAL A 253 14.33 15.63 2.40
N PRO A 254 15.17 15.58 1.35
CA PRO A 254 16.60 15.70 1.51
C PRO A 254 16.96 17.06 2.11
N SER A 255 17.83 17.08 3.11
CA SER A 255 18.29 18.34 3.70
C SER A 255 19.27 19.04 2.76
N ARG A 256 18.91 20.24 2.25
CA ARG A 256 19.73 21.00 1.28
C ARG A 256 21.03 21.56 1.86
N ASN A 257 21.05 21.89 3.15
CA ASN A 257 22.14 22.61 3.81
C ASN A 257 23.00 21.72 4.72
N ARG A 258 22.88 20.39 4.58
CA ARG A 258 23.47 19.41 5.51
C ARG A 258 24.15 18.28 4.75
N PRO A 259 24.99 17.46 5.41
CA PRO A 259 25.60 16.29 4.76
C PRO A 259 24.57 15.42 4.03
N VAL A 260 25.03 14.79 2.94
CA VAL A 260 24.25 14.03 1.94
C VAL A 260 23.33 12.94 2.54
N SER A 261 23.57 12.55 3.80
CA SER A 261 22.84 11.53 4.57
C SER A 261 21.79 12.08 5.54
N THR A 262 21.50 13.38 5.53
CA THR A 262 20.48 13.98 6.43
C THR A 262 19.15 14.21 5.72
N TYR A 263 18.07 13.70 6.32
CA TYR A 263 16.70 13.87 5.82
C TYR A 263 15.82 14.51 6.88
N THR A 264 14.88 15.33 6.42
CA THR A 264 13.83 15.85 7.27
C THR A 264 12.57 15.04 7.00
N PHE A 265 12.05 14.39 8.03
CA PHE A 265 10.74 13.76 7.96
C PHE A 265 9.68 14.73 8.49
N ILE A 266 8.73 15.07 7.64
CA ILE A 266 7.61 15.96 7.93
C ILE A 266 6.35 15.09 8.00
N PRO A 267 5.97 14.59 9.19
CA PRO A 267 4.75 13.79 9.36
C PRO A 267 3.50 14.65 9.19
N HIS A 268 2.42 14.01 8.74
CA HIS A 268 1.07 14.58 8.81
C HIS A 268 0.61 14.75 10.27
N ASP A 269 -0.47 15.50 10.47
CA ASP A 269 -1.04 15.73 11.80
C ASP A 269 -1.48 14.44 12.50
N ILE A 270 -1.30 14.38 13.82
CA ILE A 270 -1.59 13.18 14.62
C ILE A 270 -3.02 12.65 14.44
N PRO A 271 -4.10 13.48 14.47
CA PRO A 271 -5.46 12.98 14.26
C PRO A 271 -5.64 12.33 12.88
N TYR A 272 -4.91 12.83 11.88
CA TYR A 272 -4.90 12.24 10.57
C TYR A 272 -4.24 10.86 10.57
N LEU A 273 -3.07 10.74 11.21
CA LEU A 273 -2.36 9.48 11.35
C LEU A 273 -3.19 8.43 12.09
N GLU A 274 -3.91 8.83 13.15
CA GLU A 274 -4.83 7.97 13.90
C GLU A 274 -6.04 7.51 13.08
N SER A 275 -6.40 8.24 12.01
CA SER A 275 -7.49 7.86 11.10
C SER A 275 -7.08 6.82 10.04
N ILE A 276 -5.77 6.59 9.87
CA ILE A 276 -5.26 5.63 8.88
C ILE A 276 -5.63 4.23 9.35
N LYS A 277 -6.34 3.49 8.50
CA LYS A 277 -6.66 2.09 8.78
C LYS A 277 -5.36 1.27 8.81
N PRO A 278 -5.22 0.31 9.74
CA PRO A 278 -4.07 -0.57 9.73
C PRO A 278 -4.09 -1.44 8.47
N ASP A 279 -2.90 -1.72 7.94
CA ASP A 279 -2.74 -2.63 6.82
C ASP A 279 -3.15 -4.05 7.20
N LYS A 280 -3.89 -4.70 6.30
CA LYS A 280 -4.23 -6.12 6.45
C LYS A 280 -3.11 -7.03 5.92
N LEU A 281 -2.36 -6.55 4.93
CA LEU A 281 -1.22 -7.26 4.38
C LEU A 281 -0.01 -7.17 5.32
N SER A 282 0.71 -8.28 5.46
CA SER A 282 2.00 -8.30 6.15
C SER A 282 3.01 -7.37 5.48
N LEU A 283 3.99 -6.88 6.24
CA LEU A 283 5.08 -6.06 5.71
C LEU A 283 5.84 -6.76 4.57
N ARG A 284 6.00 -8.07 4.69
CA ARG A 284 6.56 -8.95 3.65
C ARG A 284 5.76 -8.90 2.36
N SER A 285 4.43 -8.99 2.45
CA SER A 285 3.54 -8.88 1.29
C SER A 285 3.64 -7.50 0.64
N LEU A 286 3.72 -6.43 1.44
CA LEU A 286 3.91 -5.07 0.93
C LEU A 286 5.24 -4.90 0.18
N PHE A 287 6.31 -5.52 0.68
CA PHE A 287 7.59 -5.51 0.00
C PHE A 287 7.53 -6.24 -1.36
N TRP A 288 6.86 -7.38 -1.43
CA TRP A 288 6.67 -8.10 -2.71
C TRP A 288 5.91 -7.28 -3.74
N LEU A 289 4.82 -6.62 -3.32
CA LEU A 289 4.08 -5.72 -4.21
C LEU A 289 5.00 -4.62 -4.74
N ALA A 290 5.79 -3.99 -3.87
CA ALA A 290 6.76 -2.97 -4.25
C ALA A 290 7.80 -3.51 -5.25
N LEU A 291 8.22 -4.77 -5.17
CA LEU A 291 9.12 -5.38 -6.15
C LEU A 291 8.47 -5.71 -7.50
N GLY A 292 7.15 -5.61 -7.62
CA GLY A 292 6.41 -6.05 -8.80
C GLY A 292 6.08 -7.54 -8.74
N ALA A 293 5.70 -8.04 -7.57
CA ALA A 293 5.26 -9.41 -7.39
C ALA A 293 4.00 -9.49 -6.51
N ILE A 294 3.06 -10.37 -6.88
CA ILE A 294 1.79 -10.56 -6.18
C ILE A 294 1.97 -11.67 -5.14
N PRO A 295 1.88 -11.37 -3.84
CA PRO A 295 1.99 -12.38 -2.79
C PRO A 295 0.70 -13.23 -2.73
N PHE A 296 0.87 -14.54 -2.52
CA PHE A 296 -0.25 -15.46 -2.39
C PHE A 296 -0.04 -16.50 -1.28
N GLY A 297 -0.94 -16.48 -0.28
CA GLY A 297 -1.00 -17.50 0.77
C GLY A 297 0.31 -17.70 1.56
N GLU A 298 0.45 -18.89 2.17
CA GLU A 298 1.55 -19.29 3.08
C GLU A 298 2.90 -19.53 2.38
N GLY A 299 3.18 -18.85 1.26
CA GLY A 299 4.55 -18.78 0.75
C GLY A 299 4.72 -18.81 -0.76
N ARG A 300 3.69 -18.61 -1.58
CA ARG A 300 3.89 -18.46 -3.01
C ARG A 300 3.88 -16.99 -3.39
N VAL A 301 4.73 -16.61 -4.33
CA VAL A 301 4.80 -15.24 -4.82
C VAL A 301 4.90 -15.30 -6.33
N TYR A 302 4.11 -14.49 -7.03
CA TYR A 302 4.10 -14.45 -8.49
C TYR A 302 4.67 -13.13 -8.98
N SER A 303 5.87 -13.15 -9.55
CA SER A 303 6.47 -11.99 -10.18
C SER A 303 5.68 -11.60 -11.43
N ILE A 304 5.33 -10.32 -11.53
CA ILE A 304 4.77 -9.72 -12.75
C ILE A 304 5.83 -8.97 -13.55
N VAL A 305 7.09 -9.00 -13.11
CA VAL A 305 8.23 -8.40 -13.82
C VAL A 305 8.34 -9.02 -15.21
N ASP A 306 8.47 -8.18 -16.22
CA ASP A 306 8.65 -8.65 -17.59
C ASP A 306 9.99 -9.42 -17.67
N PRO A 307 10.03 -10.59 -18.33
CA PRO A 307 11.28 -11.32 -18.47
C PRO A 307 12.28 -10.45 -19.21
N GLU A 308 13.46 -10.27 -18.62
CA GLU A 308 14.54 -9.60 -19.33
C GLU A 308 14.86 -10.41 -20.59
N PRO A 309 15.04 -9.75 -21.76
CA PRO A 309 15.54 -10.48 -22.91
C PRO A 309 16.85 -11.14 -22.49
N PRO A 310 17.07 -12.42 -22.82
CA PRO A 310 18.34 -13.06 -22.52
C PRO A 310 19.42 -12.13 -23.02
N LYS A 311 20.28 -11.64 -22.11
CA LYS A 311 21.46 -10.85 -22.49
C LYS A 311 22.18 -11.74 -23.48
N THR A 312 22.09 -11.45 -24.76
CA THR A 312 22.83 -12.19 -25.77
C THR A 312 24.28 -12.04 -25.36
N TRP A 313 24.91 -13.14 -24.93
CA TRP A 313 26.32 -13.16 -24.61
C TRP A 313 27.03 -12.81 -25.92
N SER A 314 27.29 -11.52 -26.16
CA SER A 314 28.25 -11.10 -27.15
C SER A 314 29.58 -11.61 -26.64
N SER A 315 30.05 -12.72 -27.21
CA SER A 315 31.31 -13.38 -26.86
C SER A 315 32.54 -12.57 -27.32
N GLN A 316 32.47 -11.24 -27.27
CA GLN A 316 33.55 -10.32 -27.60
C GLN A 316 33.85 -9.52 -26.34
N ASP A 317 34.73 -10.09 -25.51
CA ASP A 317 35.91 -9.40 -24.98
C ASP A 317 36.56 -10.26 -23.87
N GLU A 318 37.11 -11.41 -24.25
CA GLU A 318 38.15 -12.11 -23.47
C GLU A 318 39.55 -11.48 -23.69
N SER A 319 39.64 -10.21 -24.09
CA SER A 319 40.93 -9.51 -24.18
C SER A 319 41.22 -8.78 -22.87
N GLY A 320 41.95 -9.47 -22.01
CA GLY A 320 42.28 -9.12 -20.63
C GLY A 320 42.58 -7.66 -20.28
N LYS A 321 42.07 -7.27 -19.12
CA LYS A 321 42.77 -6.44 -18.13
C LYS A 321 42.14 -6.67 -16.76
N GLY A 322 42.87 -7.42 -15.93
CA GLY A 322 42.50 -7.68 -14.54
C GLY A 322 42.34 -6.37 -13.78
N THR A 323 41.10 -6.06 -13.40
CA THR A 323 40.81 -5.05 -12.40
C THR A 323 40.34 -5.79 -11.17
N GLN A 324 41.17 -5.86 -10.14
CA GLN A 324 40.81 -6.38 -8.83
C GLN A 324 39.59 -5.61 -8.32
N THR A 325 38.46 -6.31 -8.19
CA THR A 325 37.29 -5.79 -7.51
C THR A 325 37.52 -5.88 -6.00
N ASN A 326 37.50 -4.72 -5.34
CA ASN A 326 37.56 -4.61 -3.89
C ASN A 326 36.33 -5.25 -3.25
N ALA A 327 36.57 -6.03 -2.18
CA ALA A 327 35.59 -6.81 -1.42
C ALA A 327 34.68 -5.97 -0.48
N ASN A 328 34.25 -4.79 -0.91
CA ASN A 328 33.18 -4.07 -0.21
C ASN A 328 31.86 -4.44 -0.87
N GLY A 329 31.02 -5.14 -0.11
CA GLY A 329 29.67 -5.57 -0.51
C GLY A 329 28.72 -4.41 -0.68
N ASP A 330 28.95 -3.58 -1.69
CA ASP A 330 27.98 -2.62 -2.16
C ASP A 330 26.77 -3.38 -2.67
N ILE A 331 25.64 -3.17 -1.99
CA ILE A 331 24.32 -3.56 -2.46
C ILE A 331 24.02 -2.65 -3.64
N ALA A 332 24.63 -2.97 -4.78
CA ALA A 332 24.12 -2.57 -6.07
C ALA A 332 22.78 -3.29 -6.22
N MET A 333 21.73 -2.68 -5.66
CA MET A 333 20.40 -2.76 -6.24
C MET A 333 20.60 -2.28 -7.67
N ALA A 334 20.88 -3.21 -8.59
CA ALA A 334 21.20 -2.89 -9.97
C ALA A 334 20.08 -1.99 -10.49
N SER A 335 20.35 -0.68 -10.51
CA SER A 335 19.72 0.23 -11.42
C SER A 335 20.04 -0.37 -12.77
N PHE A 336 19.07 -1.06 -13.34
CA PHE A 336 19.10 -1.52 -14.72
C PHE A 336 19.04 -0.29 -15.62
N SER A 337 20.14 0.46 -15.63
CA SER A 337 20.38 1.52 -16.59
C SER A 337 20.53 0.83 -17.94
N ARG A 338 19.54 1.03 -18.80
CA ARG A 338 19.65 0.79 -20.24
C ARG A 338 20.86 1.55 -20.77
N GLN A 339 22.00 0.90 -20.87
CA GLN A 339 23.02 1.31 -21.83
C GLN A 339 22.60 0.73 -23.19
N THR A 340 21.94 1.56 -23.98
CA THR A 340 21.76 1.33 -25.41
C THR A 340 23.11 1.55 -26.09
N LEU A 341 23.91 0.49 -26.23
CA LEU A 341 25.00 0.50 -27.19
C LEU A 341 24.39 0.21 -28.56
N VAL A 342 24.49 1.19 -29.45
CA VAL A 342 23.98 1.14 -30.82
C VAL A 342 25.02 0.46 -31.69
N ASP A 343 24.86 -0.85 -31.91
CA ASP A 343 25.52 -1.51 -33.04
C ASP A 343 24.50 -1.66 -34.17
N SER A 344 24.62 -0.74 -35.12
CA SER A 344 23.97 -0.84 -36.43
C SER A 344 24.80 -1.79 -37.29
N GLU A 345 24.33 -3.00 -37.56
CA GLU A 345 24.49 -3.60 -38.89
C GLU A 345 23.72 -4.92 -39.06
N ARG A 346 23.19 -5.09 -40.28
CA ARG A 346 22.41 -6.22 -40.85
C ARG A 346 20.91 -6.23 -40.55
N GLN A 347 20.20 -5.41 -41.33
CA GLN A 347 18.81 -5.60 -41.73
C GLN A 347 18.63 -6.93 -42.49
N THR A 348 18.36 -8.01 -41.77
CA THR A 348 17.61 -9.14 -42.31
C THR A 348 16.12 -8.90 -42.04
N THR A 349 15.30 -9.15 -43.06
CA THR A 349 13.84 -8.97 -43.12
C THR A 349 13.14 -9.21 -41.76
N LEU A 350 12.59 -8.12 -41.21
CA LEU A 350 11.88 -8.05 -39.91
C LEU A 350 10.59 -8.88 -39.92
N SER A 351 10.70 -10.21 -39.87
CA SER A 351 9.57 -11.04 -39.46
C SER A 351 9.19 -10.65 -38.03
N SER A 352 7.91 -10.39 -37.79
CA SER A 352 7.40 -10.07 -36.46
C SER A 352 7.79 -11.20 -35.49
N ARG A 353 8.67 -10.89 -34.52
CA ARG A 353 9.14 -11.89 -33.56
C ARG A 353 8.04 -12.12 -32.53
N VAL A 354 7.43 -13.30 -32.53
CA VAL A 354 6.47 -13.69 -31.49
C VAL A 354 7.24 -14.33 -30.34
N ARG A 355 7.05 -13.82 -29.11
CA ARG A 355 7.63 -14.39 -27.89
C ARG A 355 6.54 -15.02 -27.03
N PHE A 356 6.80 -16.21 -26.51
CA PHE A 356 5.86 -16.96 -25.69
C PHE A 356 6.39 -17.04 -24.26
N CYS A 357 5.54 -16.79 -23.27
CA CYS A 357 5.91 -16.75 -21.87
C CYS A 357 4.99 -17.62 -21.02
N LYS A 358 5.56 -18.27 -20.02
CA LYS A 358 4.83 -19.01 -18.98
C LYS A 358 5.37 -18.68 -17.60
N LEU A 359 4.58 -18.94 -16.57
CA LEU A 359 5.05 -18.90 -15.19
C LEU A 359 5.85 -20.16 -14.87
N VAL A 360 7.05 -19.98 -14.34
CA VAL A 360 7.94 -21.05 -13.88
C VAL A 360 8.40 -20.75 -12.46
N GLN A 361 8.55 -21.78 -11.66
CA GLN A 361 9.16 -21.64 -10.34
C GLN A 361 10.65 -21.29 -10.50
N ILE A 362 11.09 -20.23 -9.84
CA ILE A 362 12.48 -19.80 -9.83
C ILE A 362 13.12 -20.37 -8.56
N ASP A 363 13.95 -21.39 -8.74
CA ASP A 363 14.62 -22.09 -7.62
C ASP A 363 15.72 -21.24 -6.97
N THR A 364 16.15 -20.17 -7.63
CA THR A 364 17.26 -19.30 -7.21
C THR A 364 16.77 -17.92 -6.74
N ALA A 365 16.15 -17.86 -5.57
CA ALA A 365 16.04 -16.60 -4.81
C ALA A 365 17.39 -16.24 -4.13
N ASN A 366 18.50 -16.41 -4.85
CA ASN A 366 19.86 -16.10 -4.43
C ASN A 366 20.32 -14.88 -5.24
N GLY A 367 20.33 -13.71 -4.62
CA GLY A 367 20.77 -12.44 -5.22
C GLY A 367 20.00 -11.24 -4.66
N PRO A 368 20.58 -10.03 -4.69
CA PRO A 368 19.82 -8.80 -4.40
C PRO A 368 18.71 -8.65 -5.46
N PRO A 369 17.44 -8.39 -5.11
CA PRO A 369 16.88 -7.86 -3.86
C PRO A 369 16.40 -8.91 -2.83
N PHE A 370 16.59 -10.21 -3.09
CA PHE A 370 16.04 -11.30 -2.26
C PHE A 370 16.72 -11.43 -0.88
N ASP A 371 17.95 -10.91 -0.73
CA ASP A 371 18.61 -10.86 0.59
C ASP A 371 17.88 -9.92 1.55
N ILE A 372 17.29 -8.83 1.03
CA ILE A 372 16.43 -7.94 1.82
C ILE A 372 15.19 -8.70 2.27
N LEU A 373 14.57 -9.49 1.38
CA LEU A 373 13.41 -10.32 1.71
C LEU A 373 13.67 -11.33 2.82
N ARG A 374 14.86 -11.96 2.84
CA ARG A 374 15.23 -12.87 3.93
C ARG A 374 15.17 -12.18 5.29
N ARG A 375 15.52 -10.90 5.36
CA ARG A 375 15.44 -10.07 6.58
C ARG A 375 14.00 -9.73 6.96
N PHE A 376 13.08 -9.65 6.00
CA PHE A 376 11.62 -9.56 6.20
C PHE A 376 10.92 -10.93 6.38
N GLY A 377 11.65 -12.00 6.71
CA GLY A 377 11.07 -13.34 6.93
C GLY A 377 10.62 -14.05 5.63
N GLY A 378 11.15 -13.65 4.48
CA GLY A 378 10.81 -14.19 3.14
C GLY A 378 11.50 -15.50 2.76
N GLY A 379 12.41 -16.04 3.58
CA GLY A 379 13.27 -17.18 3.20
C GLY A 379 12.56 -18.51 2.89
N LYS A 380 11.25 -18.63 3.16
CA LYS A 380 10.47 -19.85 2.89
C LYS A 380 9.56 -19.77 1.67
N GLN A 381 9.62 -18.68 0.91
CA GLN A 381 8.66 -18.44 -0.16
C GLN A 381 9.17 -18.96 -1.52
N THR A 382 8.30 -19.62 -2.28
CA THR A 382 8.57 -20.02 -3.66
C THR A 382 8.16 -18.89 -4.60
N LEU A 383 9.14 -18.36 -5.31
CA LEU A 383 8.92 -17.35 -6.34
C LEU A 383 8.59 -18.04 -7.66
N HIS A 384 7.51 -17.60 -8.31
CA HIS A 384 7.17 -17.94 -9.67
C HIS A 384 7.36 -16.70 -10.54
N GLY A 385 8.20 -16.77 -11.56
CA GLY A 385 8.39 -15.66 -12.49
C GLY A 385 8.05 -16.04 -13.91
N LEU A 386 7.95 -15.03 -14.77
CA LEU A 386 7.78 -15.25 -16.19
C LEU A 386 9.11 -15.72 -16.81
N GLU A 387 9.04 -16.80 -17.56
CA GLU A 387 10.14 -17.31 -18.36
C GLU A 387 9.73 -17.33 -19.84
N GLU A 388 10.62 -16.88 -20.72
CA GLU A 388 10.44 -17.01 -22.16
C GLU A 388 10.64 -18.48 -22.57
N ILE A 389 9.66 -19.04 -23.28
CA ILE A 389 9.75 -20.41 -23.79
C ILE A 389 10.53 -20.34 -25.10
N PRO A 390 11.72 -20.98 -25.18
CA PRO A 390 12.41 -21.08 -26.45
C PRO A 390 11.55 -21.90 -27.40
N LEU A 391 11.15 -21.28 -28.52
CA LEU A 391 10.58 -22.02 -29.64
C LEU A 391 11.73 -22.74 -30.32
N ASP A 392 11.84 -24.04 -30.09
CA ASP A 392 12.73 -24.86 -30.87
C ASP A 392 12.10 -25.06 -32.26
N PRO A 393 12.68 -24.48 -33.34
CA PRO A 393 12.15 -24.68 -34.68
C PRO A 393 12.19 -26.16 -35.11
N SER A 394 12.97 -27.01 -34.42
CA SER A 394 13.11 -28.43 -34.70
C SER A 394 12.09 -29.33 -33.98
N ASP A 395 11.30 -28.83 -33.03
CA ASP A 395 10.28 -29.59 -32.30
C ASP A 395 8.84 -29.17 -32.70
N PRO A 396 8.32 -29.66 -33.85
CA PRO A 396 6.97 -29.33 -34.31
C PRO A 396 5.87 -29.93 -33.39
N TYR A 397 6.20 -30.86 -32.50
CA TYR A 397 5.23 -31.49 -31.59
C TYR A 397 4.96 -30.62 -30.35
N LYS A 398 5.85 -29.67 -30.01
CA LYS A 398 5.52 -28.51 -29.16
C LYS A 398 4.85 -27.39 -29.94
N SER A 399 3.97 -27.72 -30.89
CA SER A 399 3.24 -26.70 -31.62
C SER A 399 2.42 -25.84 -30.64
N PRO A 400 2.62 -24.51 -30.61
CA PRO A 400 1.90 -23.61 -29.70
C PRO A 400 0.38 -23.59 -29.94
N SER A 401 -0.13 -24.30 -30.95
CA SER A 401 -1.54 -24.43 -31.30
C SER A 401 -2.38 -25.17 -30.25
N SER A 402 -1.80 -26.12 -29.49
CA SER A 402 -2.52 -26.86 -28.45
C SER A 402 -2.74 -26.06 -27.16
N ILE A 403 -1.95 -25.02 -26.96
CA ILE A 403 -1.96 -24.19 -25.75
C ILE A 403 -2.71 -22.90 -26.06
N SER A 404 -3.65 -22.52 -25.20
CA SER A 404 -4.31 -21.22 -25.33
C SER A 404 -3.40 -20.10 -24.82
N TRP A 405 -3.23 -19.05 -25.63
CA TRP A 405 -2.39 -17.90 -25.34
C TRP A 405 -3.20 -16.61 -25.30
N VAL A 406 -2.74 -15.64 -24.52
CA VAL A 406 -3.27 -14.28 -24.47
C VAL A 406 -2.18 -13.31 -24.93
N ILE A 407 -2.54 -12.34 -25.75
CA ILE A 407 -1.61 -11.33 -26.27
C ILE A 407 -1.40 -10.26 -25.20
N LEU A 408 -0.15 -10.00 -24.85
CA LEU A 408 0.22 -8.91 -23.96
C LEU A 408 0.36 -7.59 -24.77
N PRO A 409 -0.09 -6.45 -24.22
CA PRO A 409 0.04 -5.17 -24.88
C PRO A 409 1.52 -4.76 -25.03
N SER A 410 1.78 -3.88 -26.01
CA SER A 410 3.11 -3.28 -26.17
C SER A 410 3.50 -2.45 -24.94
N THR A 411 4.79 -2.34 -24.63
CA THR A 411 5.28 -1.49 -23.52
C THR A 411 5.00 -0.02 -23.76
N SER A 412 5.28 0.46 -24.96
CA SER A 412 4.99 1.82 -25.39
C SER A 412 4.00 1.81 -26.55
N PRO A 413 2.99 2.70 -26.56
CA PRO A 413 2.15 2.90 -27.75
C PRO A 413 2.95 3.38 -28.97
N THR A 414 4.14 3.96 -28.77
CA THR A 414 5.03 4.47 -29.83
C THR A 414 6.20 3.54 -30.17
N ALA A 415 6.34 2.40 -29.48
CA ALA A 415 7.43 1.48 -29.78
C ALA A 415 7.22 0.86 -31.17
N THR A 416 8.20 1.04 -32.05
CA THR A 416 8.30 0.37 -33.37
C THR A 416 8.70 -1.11 -33.26
N ASP A 417 8.81 -1.62 -32.03
CA ASP A 417 9.12 -3.02 -31.78
C ASP A 417 7.92 -3.90 -32.19
N ASN A 418 8.04 -4.56 -33.34
CA ASN A 418 7.06 -5.52 -33.86
C ASN A 418 7.02 -6.84 -33.07
N THR A 419 7.65 -6.91 -31.89
CA THR A 419 7.64 -8.09 -31.04
C THR A 419 6.28 -8.27 -30.36
N VAL A 420 5.57 -9.34 -30.71
CA VAL A 420 4.29 -9.71 -30.08
C VAL A 420 4.56 -10.67 -28.93
N TRP A 421 4.20 -10.26 -27.71
CA TRP A 421 4.34 -11.08 -26.53
C TRP A 421 3.05 -11.84 -26.24
N LYS A 422 3.17 -13.13 -25.95
CA LYS A 422 2.05 -14.02 -25.64
C LYS A 422 2.28 -14.69 -24.29
N LEU A 423 1.33 -14.57 -23.37
CA LEU A 423 1.32 -15.25 -22.09
C LEU A 423 0.38 -16.45 -22.14
N GLN A 424 0.77 -17.58 -21.52
CA GLN A 424 -0.11 -18.73 -21.42
C GLN A 424 -1.42 -18.34 -20.71
N ARG A 425 -2.58 -18.66 -21.30
CA ARG A 425 -3.89 -18.21 -20.79
C ARG A 425 -4.12 -18.62 -19.34
N LYS A 426 -3.74 -19.85 -18.97
CA LYS A 426 -3.83 -20.34 -17.58
C LYS A 426 -3.07 -19.46 -16.59
N ASP A 427 -1.89 -18.99 -16.98
CA ASP A 427 -1.02 -18.18 -16.13
C ASP A 427 -1.56 -16.75 -16.01
N ALA A 428 -2.07 -16.20 -17.12
CA ALA A 428 -2.77 -14.91 -17.11
C ALA A 428 -3.99 -14.93 -16.19
N GLN A 429 -4.80 -16.00 -16.27
CA GLN A 429 -5.98 -16.19 -15.43
C GLN A 429 -5.62 -16.42 -13.95
N LEU A 430 -4.56 -17.17 -13.68
CA LEU A 430 -4.02 -17.35 -12.33
C LEU A 430 -3.59 -16.02 -11.72
N LEU A 431 -2.80 -15.21 -12.44
CA LEU A 431 -2.34 -13.90 -11.98
C LEU A 431 -3.52 -12.93 -11.75
N ALA A 432 -4.47 -12.86 -12.69
CA ALA A 432 -5.67 -12.04 -12.55
C ALA A 432 -6.48 -12.43 -11.32
N ARG A 433 -6.63 -13.74 -11.05
CA ARG A 433 -7.26 -14.23 -9.83
C ARG A 433 -6.50 -13.79 -8.58
N ARG A 434 -5.16 -13.91 -8.56
CA ARG A 434 -4.37 -13.47 -7.39
C ARG A 434 -4.51 -11.98 -7.12
N LEU A 435 -4.63 -11.18 -8.17
CA LEU A 435 -4.88 -9.76 -8.06
C LEU A 435 -6.29 -9.46 -7.46
N LEU A 436 -7.30 -10.25 -7.85
CA LEU A 436 -8.68 -10.13 -7.33
C LEU A 436 -8.83 -10.62 -5.88
N GLU A 437 -7.96 -11.54 -5.44
CA GLU A 437 -7.87 -12.04 -4.06
C GLU A 437 -7.04 -11.12 -3.16
N LEU A 438 -6.31 -10.15 -3.72
CA LEU A 438 -5.49 -9.23 -2.95
C LEU A 438 -6.38 -8.36 -2.04
N GLU A 439 -6.04 -8.32 -0.75
CA GLU A 439 -6.75 -7.47 0.21
C GLU A 439 -6.35 -6.01 -0.01
N TRP A 440 -7.14 -5.25 -0.77
CA TRP A 440 -6.86 -3.84 -1.05
C TRP A 440 -6.97 -2.96 0.20
N HIS A 441 -6.10 -1.95 0.27
CA HIS A 441 -6.15 -0.88 1.26
C HIS A 441 -6.82 0.36 0.63
N PRO A 442 -7.61 1.18 1.36
CA PRO A 442 -8.20 2.42 0.84
C PRO A 442 -7.18 3.42 0.31
N GLU A 443 -5.95 3.34 0.79
CA GLU A 443 -4.84 4.17 0.30
C GLU A 443 -4.04 3.51 -0.82
N GLY A 444 -4.43 2.35 -1.33
CA GLY A 444 -3.64 1.62 -2.32
C GLY A 444 -2.31 1.09 -1.78
N TYR A 445 -1.49 0.60 -2.72
CA TYR A 445 -0.19 -0.02 -2.46
C TYR A 445 0.90 0.57 -3.35
N LEU A 446 2.16 0.40 -2.95
CA LEU A 446 3.30 0.60 -3.84
C LEU A 446 3.47 -0.64 -4.71
N PHE A 447 3.65 -0.43 -6.00
CA PHE A 447 3.92 -1.50 -6.95
C PHE A 447 5.17 -1.20 -7.78
N GLY A 448 5.91 -2.25 -8.11
CA GLY A 448 7.05 -2.18 -9.05
C GLY A 448 6.61 -2.07 -10.50
N ARG A 449 5.75 -1.09 -10.83
CA ARG A 449 5.09 -0.99 -12.15
C ARG A 449 6.09 -0.85 -13.31
N ASP A 450 7.20 -0.13 -13.09
CA ASP A 450 8.18 0.19 -14.13
C ASP A 450 9.00 -1.03 -14.55
N ARG A 451 8.96 -2.10 -13.75
CA ARG A 451 9.59 -3.40 -14.04
C ARG A 451 8.68 -4.36 -14.82
N ALA A 452 7.39 -4.05 -14.89
CA ALA A 452 6.35 -4.94 -15.42
C ALA A 452 5.41 -4.25 -16.44
N PRO A 453 5.89 -3.37 -17.34
CA PRO A 453 5.02 -2.51 -18.12
C PRO A 453 3.99 -3.28 -18.96
N ARG A 454 4.31 -4.46 -19.50
CA ARG A 454 3.35 -5.24 -20.32
C ARG A 454 2.24 -5.85 -19.47
N LEU A 455 2.59 -6.58 -18.42
CA LEU A 455 1.61 -7.17 -17.51
C LEU A 455 0.80 -6.10 -16.77
N TRP A 456 1.43 -4.99 -16.40
CA TRP A 456 0.73 -3.86 -15.81
C TRP A 456 -0.36 -3.32 -16.73
N ARG A 457 -0.02 -3.03 -17.99
CA ARG A 457 -0.99 -2.58 -19.00
C ARG A 457 -2.06 -3.62 -19.27
N PHE A 458 -1.71 -4.90 -19.26
CA PHE A 458 -2.66 -5.99 -19.42
C PHE A 458 -3.69 -6.01 -18.29
N PHE A 459 -3.26 -6.05 -17.03
CA PHE A 459 -4.18 -6.09 -15.88
C PHE A 459 -4.93 -4.79 -15.62
N THR A 460 -4.42 -3.66 -16.11
CA THR A 460 -5.09 -2.35 -16.01
C THR A 460 -6.00 -2.04 -17.19
N ALA A 461 -6.02 -2.87 -18.24
CA ALA A 461 -6.84 -2.65 -19.43
C ALA A 461 -8.34 -2.53 -19.10
N ALA A 462 -8.85 -3.36 -18.19
CA ALA A 462 -10.27 -3.32 -17.77
C ALA A 462 -10.65 -2.02 -17.03
N ALA A 463 -9.69 -1.19 -16.60
CA ALA A 463 -9.96 0.09 -15.96
C ALA A 463 -10.56 1.12 -16.93
N SER A 464 -10.28 1.02 -18.25
CA SER A 464 -10.83 1.97 -19.23
C SER A 464 -12.35 1.87 -19.35
N ASP A 465 -12.89 0.68 -19.11
CA ASP A 465 -14.32 0.39 -19.26
C ASP A 465 -15.11 0.69 -17.97
N LEU A 466 -14.41 0.89 -16.84
CA LEU A 466 -15.02 1.06 -15.53
C LEU A 466 -15.94 2.28 -15.45
N HIS A 467 -15.54 3.42 -16.03
CA HIS A 467 -16.33 4.65 -15.95
C HIS A 467 -17.73 4.46 -16.55
N SER A 468 -17.80 3.95 -17.78
CA SER A 468 -19.07 3.66 -18.44
C SER A 468 -19.88 2.59 -17.71
N LEU A 469 -19.24 1.58 -17.10
CA LEU A 469 -19.95 0.59 -16.27
C LEU A 469 -20.58 1.23 -15.04
N LEU A 470 -19.86 2.11 -14.33
CA LEU A 470 -20.35 2.78 -13.13
C LEU A 470 -21.53 3.72 -13.46
N GLU A 471 -21.47 4.49 -14.55
CA GLU A 471 -22.59 5.35 -14.99
C GLU A 471 -23.85 4.53 -15.33
N ARG A 472 -23.66 3.40 -16.03
CA ARG A 472 -24.76 2.49 -16.37
C ARG A 472 -25.34 1.83 -15.12
N MET A 473 -24.49 1.49 -14.16
CA MET A 473 -24.92 0.96 -12.87
C MET A 473 -25.71 1.99 -12.06
N GLN A 474 -25.27 3.25 -12.03
CA GLN A 474 -25.96 4.34 -11.33
C GLN A 474 -27.38 4.52 -11.88
N THR A 475 -27.54 4.46 -13.20
CA THR A 475 -28.85 4.56 -13.87
C THR A 475 -29.75 3.35 -13.58
N ASN A 476 -29.15 2.15 -13.44
CA ASN A 476 -29.86 0.88 -13.28
C ASN A 476 -29.71 0.27 -11.88
N ILE A 477 -29.61 1.11 -10.84
CA ILE A 477 -29.26 0.65 -9.50
C ILE A 477 -30.25 -0.36 -8.90
N HIS A 478 -31.53 -0.24 -9.28
CA HIS A 478 -32.61 -1.13 -8.86
C HIS A 478 -32.44 -2.57 -9.35
N PHE A 479 -31.73 -2.78 -10.46
CA PHE A 479 -31.43 -4.10 -11.00
C PHE A 479 -30.32 -4.82 -10.23
N ILE A 480 -29.40 -4.05 -9.64
CA ILE A 480 -28.20 -4.60 -8.99
C ILE A 480 -28.41 -4.82 -7.48
N ALA A 481 -29.07 -3.87 -6.82
CA ALA A 481 -29.28 -3.91 -5.38
C ALA A 481 -30.72 -4.33 -5.04
N ASN A 482 -30.83 -5.49 -4.39
CA ASN A 482 -32.13 -6.10 -4.05
C ASN A 482 -32.84 -5.40 -2.88
N THR A 483 -32.10 -4.62 -2.07
CA THR A 483 -32.65 -3.93 -0.90
C THR A 483 -32.47 -2.43 -1.01
N GLU A 484 -33.38 -1.65 -0.41
CA GLU A 484 -33.28 -0.19 -0.36
C GLU A 484 -32.01 0.30 0.31
N ARG A 485 -31.62 -0.32 1.42
CA ARG A 485 -30.37 -0.04 2.11
C ARG A 485 -29.13 -0.25 1.23
N ASP A 486 -29.13 -1.29 0.39
CA ASP A 486 -28.04 -1.55 -0.55
C ASP A 486 -28.01 -0.51 -1.67
N ARG A 487 -29.19 -0.06 -2.14
CA ARG A 487 -29.31 1.02 -3.15
C ARG A 487 -28.75 2.33 -2.62
N GLU A 488 -29.09 2.72 -1.40
CA GLU A 488 -28.60 3.96 -0.77
C GLU A 488 -27.07 3.94 -0.64
N LYS A 489 -26.51 2.88 -0.03
CA LYS A 489 -25.06 2.72 0.13
C LYS A 489 -24.33 2.72 -1.20
N LEU A 490 -24.89 2.05 -2.21
CA LEU A 490 -24.30 1.99 -3.52
C LEU A 490 -24.34 3.38 -4.20
N THR A 491 -25.45 4.11 -4.08
CA THR A 491 -25.56 5.48 -4.61
C THR A 491 -24.52 6.41 -4.00
N GLU A 492 -24.33 6.31 -2.68
CA GLU A 492 -23.34 7.10 -1.93
C GLU A 492 -21.91 6.91 -2.45
N VAL A 493 -21.51 5.67 -2.77
CA VAL A 493 -20.14 5.36 -3.20
C VAL A 493 -19.92 5.49 -4.71
N LEU A 494 -20.97 5.40 -5.53
CA LEU A 494 -20.85 5.45 -6.99
C LEU A 494 -20.44 6.83 -7.50
N GLU A 495 -21.03 7.91 -6.98
CA GLU A 495 -20.77 9.26 -7.48
C GLU A 495 -19.28 9.67 -7.31
N PRO A 496 -18.61 9.47 -6.17
CA PRO A 496 -17.16 9.66 -6.07
C PRO A 496 -16.35 8.73 -6.97
N ALA A 497 -16.79 7.47 -7.13
CA ALA A 497 -16.08 6.47 -7.94
C ALA A 497 -16.13 6.80 -9.45
N ILE A 498 -17.26 7.28 -9.97
CA ILE A 498 -17.44 7.73 -11.35
C ILE A 498 -16.50 8.90 -11.65
N ARG A 499 -16.45 9.89 -10.74
CA ARG A 499 -15.53 11.04 -10.86
C ARG A 499 -14.07 10.62 -10.80
N ALA A 500 -13.74 9.59 -10.02
CA ALA A 500 -12.39 9.04 -9.94
C ALA A 500 -11.99 8.27 -11.20
N SER A 501 -12.90 7.47 -11.77
CA SER A 501 -12.63 6.59 -12.91
C SER A 501 -12.41 7.35 -14.22
N ASN A 502 -12.95 8.55 -14.36
CA ASN A 502 -12.77 9.38 -15.56
C ASN A 502 -11.36 10.01 -15.64
N ARG A 503 -10.59 10.01 -14.55
CA ARG A 503 -9.27 10.65 -14.52
C ARG A 503 -8.22 9.75 -15.17
N GLN A 504 -7.32 10.36 -15.94
CA GLN A 504 -6.16 9.65 -16.48
C GLN A 504 -5.22 9.14 -15.38
N GLU A 505 -5.03 9.97 -14.34
CA GLU A 505 -4.26 9.66 -13.14
C GLU A 505 -5.19 9.65 -11.92
N ILE A 506 -5.21 8.52 -11.22
CA ILE A 506 -6.03 8.33 -10.03
C ILE A 506 -5.23 8.85 -8.84
N ASN A 507 -5.73 9.94 -8.26
CA ASN A 507 -5.19 10.50 -7.03
C ASN A 507 -5.64 9.68 -5.79
N ARG A 508 -5.14 10.03 -4.61
CA ARG A 508 -5.45 9.37 -3.34
C ARG A 508 -6.95 9.36 -3.03
N ALA A 509 -7.62 10.48 -3.25
CA ALA A 509 -9.07 10.58 -3.08
C ALA A 509 -9.82 9.64 -4.03
N GLY A 510 -9.37 9.53 -5.28
CA GLY A 510 -9.91 8.60 -6.27
C GLY A 510 -9.68 7.15 -5.87
N THR A 511 -8.50 6.82 -5.33
CA THR A 511 -8.19 5.47 -4.81
C THR A 511 -9.16 5.09 -3.68
N ARG A 512 -9.39 6.00 -2.73
CA ARG A 512 -10.34 5.78 -1.62
C ARG A 512 -11.78 5.60 -2.12
N ALA A 513 -12.21 6.40 -3.10
CA ALA A 513 -13.53 6.30 -3.71
C ALA A 513 -13.74 4.96 -4.41
N LEU A 514 -12.78 4.53 -5.24
CA LEU A 514 -12.80 3.24 -5.92
C LEU A 514 -12.78 2.06 -4.95
N TYR A 515 -12.00 2.16 -3.87
CA TYR A 515 -11.98 1.16 -2.81
C TYR A 515 -13.33 1.06 -2.08
N ALA A 516 -13.96 2.20 -1.76
CA ALA A 516 -15.28 2.21 -1.12
C ALA A 516 -16.35 1.55 -2.01
N ALA A 517 -16.34 1.84 -3.32
CA ALA A 517 -17.21 1.17 -4.28
C ALA A 517 -16.93 -0.33 -4.34
N LEU A 518 -15.66 -0.74 -4.42
CA LEU A 518 -15.25 -2.15 -4.43
C LEU A 518 -15.74 -2.91 -3.19
N ASP A 519 -15.59 -2.32 -2.00
CA ASP A 519 -16.03 -2.92 -0.72
C ASP A 519 -17.56 -3.12 -0.68
N VAL A 520 -18.33 -2.17 -1.20
CA VAL A 520 -19.80 -2.32 -1.33
C VAL A 520 -20.14 -3.40 -2.37
N ILE A 521 -19.54 -3.37 -3.55
CA ILE A 521 -19.78 -4.35 -4.63
C ILE A 521 -19.53 -5.79 -4.16
N ILE A 522 -18.41 -6.02 -3.45
CA ILE A 522 -18.08 -7.36 -2.90
C ILE A 522 -19.17 -7.82 -1.91
N LYS A 523 -19.71 -6.93 -1.08
CA LYS A 523 -20.77 -7.25 -0.11
C LYS A 523 -22.14 -7.51 -0.73
N LEU A 524 -22.36 -7.12 -1.99
CA LEU A 524 -23.62 -7.37 -2.71
C LEU A 524 -23.73 -8.81 -3.24
N GLY A 525 -22.60 -9.50 -3.44
CA GLY A 525 -22.59 -10.94 -3.73
C GLY A 525 -22.81 -11.72 -2.43
N ARG A 526 -24.04 -12.15 -2.17
CA ARG A 526 -24.43 -12.70 -0.85
C ARG A 526 -24.25 -14.20 -0.76
N SER A 527 -24.41 -14.93 -1.87
CA SER A 527 -24.28 -16.38 -1.86
C SER A 527 -22.84 -16.81 -2.15
N PRO A 528 -22.36 -17.91 -1.55
CA PRO A 528 -21.03 -18.45 -1.85
C PRO A 528 -20.90 -18.87 -3.33
N GLU A 529 -22.01 -19.28 -3.96
CA GLU A 529 -22.05 -19.64 -5.38
C GLU A 529 -21.90 -18.40 -6.26
N GLU A 530 -22.61 -17.31 -5.93
CA GLU A 530 -22.47 -16.02 -6.61
C GLU A 530 -21.04 -15.51 -6.52
N GLN A 531 -20.35 -15.74 -5.40
CA GLN A 531 -18.96 -15.33 -5.22
C GLN A 531 -18.01 -16.10 -6.14
N ILE A 532 -18.18 -17.42 -6.28
CA ILE A 532 -17.37 -18.25 -7.19
C ILE A 532 -17.60 -17.84 -8.65
N ILE A 533 -18.87 -17.62 -9.04
CA ILE A 533 -19.23 -17.13 -10.37
C ILE A 533 -18.64 -15.73 -10.59
N SER A 534 -18.75 -14.85 -9.58
CA SER A 534 -18.19 -13.51 -9.66
C SER A 534 -16.69 -13.55 -9.85
N ASP A 535 -15.95 -14.40 -9.14
CA ASP A 535 -14.51 -14.56 -9.30
C ASP A 535 -14.17 -14.99 -10.75
N LEU A 536 -14.89 -15.98 -11.29
CA LEU A 536 -14.71 -16.46 -12.66
C LEU A 536 -14.92 -15.36 -13.71
N VAL A 537 -16.05 -14.65 -13.61
CA VAL A 537 -16.38 -13.57 -14.53
C VAL A 537 -15.38 -12.43 -14.38
N SER A 538 -14.96 -12.09 -13.16
CA SER A 538 -13.94 -11.06 -12.93
C SER A 538 -12.60 -11.43 -13.57
N VAL A 539 -12.16 -12.70 -13.46
CA VAL A 539 -10.93 -13.19 -14.10
C VAL A 539 -11.02 -13.07 -15.63
N LEU A 540 -12.15 -13.48 -16.22
CA LEU A 540 -12.36 -13.32 -17.66
C LEU A 540 -12.38 -11.86 -18.09
N PHE A 541 -13.07 -11.00 -17.33
CA PHE A 541 -13.17 -9.58 -17.66
C PHE A 541 -11.80 -8.89 -17.72
N ILE A 542 -10.88 -9.29 -16.83
CA ILE A 542 -9.49 -8.81 -16.84
C ILE A 542 -8.70 -9.41 -18.01
N THR A 543 -8.84 -10.71 -18.27
CA THR A 543 -7.92 -11.45 -19.15
C THR A 543 -8.36 -11.57 -20.61
N ASP A 544 -9.63 -11.34 -20.92
CA ASP A 544 -10.22 -11.55 -22.24
C ASP A 544 -10.94 -10.30 -22.73
N ALA A 545 -10.39 -9.66 -23.78
CA ALA A 545 -10.90 -8.41 -24.32
C ALA A 545 -12.24 -8.59 -25.06
N GLU A 546 -12.46 -9.74 -25.70
CA GLU A 546 -13.72 -10.03 -26.41
C GLU A 546 -14.86 -10.21 -25.41
N PHE A 547 -14.62 -10.97 -24.35
CA PHE A 547 -15.58 -11.12 -23.26
C PHE A 547 -15.93 -9.77 -22.63
N ARG A 548 -14.91 -8.94 -22.36
CA ARG A 548 -15.11 -7.59 -21.83
C ARG A 548 -15.98 -6.73 -22.75
N ASN A 549 -15.71 -6.73 -24.06
CA ASN A 549 -16.53 -6.01 -25.04
C ASN A 549 -17.98 -6.51 -25.07
N LEU A 550 -18.20 -7.83 -24.97
CA LEU A 550 -19.54 -8.41 -24.88
C LEU A 550 -20.28 -7.93 -23.63
N VAL A 551 -19.61 -7.91 -22.47
CA VAL A 551 -20.22 -7.39 -21.23
C VAL A 551 -20.58 -5.92 -21.38
N MET A 552 -19.70 -5.12 -21.99
CA MET A 552 -19.97 -3.70 -22.25
C MET A 552 -21.16 -3.50 -23.20
N GLN A 553 -21.30 -4.32 -24.23
CA GLN A 553 -22.47 -4.31 -25.12
C GLN A 553 -23.74 -4.69 -24.37
N SER A 554 -23.69 -5.74 -23.54
CA SER A 554 -24.82 -6.19 -22.73
C SER A 554 -25.29 -5.09 -21.77
N CYS A 555 -24.37 -4.36 -21.15
CA CYS A 555 -24.68 -3.22 -20.28
C CYS A 555 -25.35 -2.04 -21.00
N LYS A 556 -25.12 -1.87 -22.32
CA LYS A 556 -25.81 -0.82 -23.10
C LYS A 556 -27.29 -1.12 -23.31
N HIS A 557 -27.67 -2.39 -23.28
CA HIS A 557 -29.06 -2.84 -23.45
C HIS A 557 -29.84 -2.96 -22.13
N LEU A 558 -29.22 -2.59 -21.00
CA LEU A 558 -29.92 -2.28 -19.76
C LEU A 558 -30.67 -0.95 -19.92
N SER A 559 -31.62 -0.91 -20.83
CA SER A 559 -32.65 0.12 -20.78
C SER A 559 -33.56 -0.24 -19.61
N PRO A 560 -34.03 0.75 -18.82
CA PRO A 560 -35.17 0.49 -17.96
C PRO A 560 -36.23 -0.10 -18.88
N VAL A 561 -36.61 -1.35 -18.65
CA VAL A 561 -37.82 -1.88 -19.26
C VAL A 561 -38.87 -0.97 -18.67
N THR A 562 -39.20 0.08 -19.42
CA THR A 562 -40.31 0.96 -19.10
C THR A 562 -41.42 -0.04 -18.93
N THR A 563 -41.85 -0.23 -17.69
CA THR A 563 -43.09 -0.90 -17.35
C THR A 563 -44.13 -0.10 -18.08
N ALA A 564 -44.29 -0.39 -19.37
CA ALA A 564 -45.45 -0.05 -20.15
C ALA A 564 -46.52 -0.84 -19.44
N THR A 565 -47.10 -0.19 -18.42
CA THR A 565 -48.26 -0.63 -17.68
C THR A 565 -49.18 -1.17 -18.74
N THR A 566 -49.27 -2.49 -18.81
CA THR A 566 -50.17 -3.15 -19.73
C THR A 566 -51.54 -2.93 -19.12
N THR A 567 -52.06 -1.70 -19.24
CA THR A 567 -53.48 -1.42 -19.14
C THR A 567 -54.10 -2.20 -20.29
N ALA A 568 -54.47 -3.44 -19.99
CA ALA A 568 -55.21 -4.30 -20.89
C ALA A 568 -56.50 -3.56 -21.29
N PRO A 569 -56.72 -3.24 -22.58
CA PRO A 569 -58.06 -2.94 -23.03
C PRO A 569 -58.82 -4.28 -23.08
N SER A 570 -59.79 -4.43 -22.19
CA SER A 570 -60.80 -5.48 -22.28
C SER A 570 -61.67 -5.22 -23.52
N ILE A 571 -61.34 -5.84 -24.65
CA ILE A 571 -62.27 -5.93 -25.78
C ILE A 571 -62.29 -7.38 -26.29
N SER A 572 -63.39 -8.04 -25.95
CA SER A 572 -63.89 -9.26 -26.56
C SER A 572 -64.39 -8.96 -27.97
N SER A 573 -63.76 -9.51 -29.00
CA SER A 573 -64.43 -10.16 -30.16
C SER A 573 -63.42 -10.65 -31.21
N SER A 574 -63.55 -11.95 -31.49
CA SER A 574 -63.28 -12.68 -32.74
C SER A 574 -62.78 -11.91 -33.97
N LEU A 575 -61.67 -12.37 -34.57
CA LEU A 575 -61.57 -12.66 -36.02
C LEU A 575 -60.28 -13.38 -36.42
N THR A 576 -60.37 -13.96 -37.60
CA THR A 576 -59.74 -15.19 -38.09
C THR A 576 -58.41 -14.95 -38.83
N LEU A 577 -57.55 -15.96 -38.78
CA LEU A 577 -56.30 -16.20 -39.53
C LEU A 577 -56.21 -15.57 -40.93
N VAL A 578 -55.11 -14.83 -41.20
CA VAL A 578 -54.32 -14.92 -42.45
C VAL A 578 -52.83 -14.75 -42.11
N ALA A 579 -52.00 -15.53 -42.80
CA ALA A 579 -50.61 -15.87 -42.52
C ALA A 579 -49.55 -14.78 -42.83
N THR A 580 -48.33 -15.12 -42.39
CA THR A 580 -47.00 -14.60 -42.77
C THR A 580 -46.59 -13.22 -42.27
N THR A 581 -46.05 -13.18 -41.05
CA THR A 581 -45.14 -12.13 -40.54
C THR A 581 -44.33 -12.69 -39.36
N PRO A 582 -43.13 -12.13 -39.05
CA PRO A 582 -42.07 -12.81 -38.32
C PRO A 582 -42.42 -13.07 -36.86
N SER A 583 -41.88 -14.20 -36.37
CA SER A 583 -42.02 -14.74 -35.01
C SER A 583 -42.18 -13.66 -33.92
N PRO A 584 -43.15 -13.81 -32.99
CA PRO A 584 -43.27 -12.89 -31.87
C PRO A 584 -41.97 -12.94 -31.07
N ALA A 585 -41.43 -11.76 -30.76
CA ALA A 585 -40.28 -11.58 -29.91
C ALA A 585 -40.52 -12.34 -28.59
N GLN A 586 -39.90 -13.51 -28.46
CA GLN A 586 -39.90 -14.25 -27.22
C GLN A 586 -39.35 -13.30 -26.16
N HIS A 587 -40.14 -13.05 -25.12
CA HIS A 587 -39.70 -12.36 -23.92
C HIS A 587 -38.60 -13.23 -23.32
N VAL A 588 -37.35 -12.97 -23.70
CA VAL A 588 -36.19 -13.68 -23.15
C VAL A 588 -36.18 -13.36 -21.67
N SER A 589 -36.49 -14.36 -20.84
CA SER A 589 -36.34 -14.26 -19.40
C SER A 589 -34.87 -13.93 -19.13
N PHE A 590 -34.61 -12.73 -18.64
CA PHE A 590 -33.27 -12.23 -18.29
C PHE A 590 -32.63 -12.97 -17.11
N ASP A 591 -33.29 -14.00 -16.56
CA ASP A 591 -32.82 -14.71 -15.36
C ASP A 591 -31.61 -15.62 -15.62
N LYS A 592 -31.33 -16.02 -16.87
CA LYS A 592 -30.19 -16.92 -17.18
C LYS A 592 -29.40 -16.44 -18.39
N VAL A 593 -28.31 -15.70 -18.14
CA VAL A 593 -27.54 -15.04 -19.20
C VAL A 593 -26.22 -15.71 -19.50
N ILE A 594 -25.63 -16.50 -18.59
CA ILE A 594 -24.36 -17.20 -18.87
C ILE A 594 -24.43 -18.63 -18.38
N THR A 595 -23.97 -19.57 -19.20
CA THR A 595 -23.86 -20.99 -18.82
C THR A 595 -22.38 -21.41 -18.82
N PHE A 596 -21.87 -21.87 -17.68
CA PHE A 596 -20.50 -22.38 -17.55
C PHE A 596 -20.52 -23.88 -17.77
N SER A 597 -19.89 -24.34 -18.85
CA SER A 597 -19.78 -25.77 -19.18
C SER A 597 -18.44 -26.29 -18.69
N ARG A 598 -18.48 -27.14 -17.66
CA ARG A 598 -17.26 -27.72 -17.07
C ARG A 598 -16.51 -28.66 -18.03
N PRO A 599 -17.15 -29.58 -18.78
CA PRO A 599 -16.44 -30.54 -19.64
C PRO A 599 -15.55 -29.87 -20.70
N VAL A 600 -15.95 -28.69 -21.16
CA VAL A 600 -15.27 -27.95 -22.23
C VAL A 600 -14.39 -26.82 -21.67
N SER A 601 -14.41 -26.60 -20.35
CA SER A 601 -13.71 -25.47 -19.71
C SER A 601 -14.04 -24.13 -20.41
N CYS A 602 -15.32 -23.95 -20.74
CA CYS A 602 -15.78 -22.79 -21.49
C CYS A 602 -17.03 -22.15 -20.88
N ILE A 603 -17.14 -20.85 -21.11
CA ILE A 603 -18.30 -20.05 -20.72
C ILE A 603 -19.09 -19.74 -21.97
N LEU A 604 -20.31 -20.26 -22.01
CA LEU A 604 -21.26 -20.04 -23.10
C LEU A 604 -22.10 -18.81 -22.76
N VAL A 605 -21.93 -17.76 -23.55
CA VAL A 605 -22.77 -16.57 -23.49
C VAL A 605 -23.72 -16.61 -24.70
N PRO A 606 -25.05 -16.53 -24.50
CA PRO A 606 -25.99 -16.33 -25.59
C PRO A 606 -25.62 -15.04 -26.30
N GLY A 607 -25.17 -15.13 -27.55
CA GLY A 607 -24.84 -13.93 -28.32
C GLY A 607 -26.08 -13.09 -28.57
N ALA A 608 -25.89 -11.78 -28.76
CA ALA A 608 -26.96 -10.84 -29.11
C ALA A 608 -27.75 -11.24 -30.38
N PHE A 609 -27.20 -12.14 -31.20
CA PHE A 609 -27.80 -12.68 -32.43
C PHE A 609 -28.14 -14.18 -32.34
N GLY A 610 -28.25 -14.75 -31.13
CA GLY A 610 -28.59 -16.16 -30.92
C GLY A 610 -27.45 -17.16 -31.15
N VAL A 611 -26.28 -16.71 -31.62
CA VAL A 611 -25.07 -17.56 -31.71
C VAL A 611 -24.38 -17.60 -30.36
N PRO A 612 -24.25 -18.77 -29.70
CA PRO A 612 -23.52 -18.88 -28.45
C PRO A 612 -22.04 -18.59 -28.68
N GLN A 613 -21.47 -17.65 -27.90
CA GLN A 613 -20.03 -17.39 -27.87
C GLN A 613 -19.40 -18.18 -26.73
N SER A 614 -18.30 -18.88 -27.00
CA SER A 614 -17.58 -19.68 -26.00
C SER A 614 -16.26 -19.01 -25.61
N PHE A 615 -16.08 -18.73 -24.33
CA PHE A 615 -14.85 -18.16 -23.78
C PHE A 615 -14.12 -19.21 -22.94
N HIS A 616 -12.85 -19.46 -23.24
CA HIS A 616 -12.07 -20.49 -22.54
C HIS A 616 -11.61 -20.01 -21.15
N VAL A 617 -11.89 -20.80 -20.12
CA VAL A 617 -11.46 -20.58 -18.74
C VAL A 617 -10.84 -21.84 -18.18
N ASP A 618 -9.62 -21.74 -17.67
CA ASP A 618 -8.97 -22.85 -16.98
C ASP A 618 -9.58 -23.07 -15.59
N LEU A 619 -10.73 -23.76 -15.57
CA LEU A 619 -11.44 -24.10 -14.33
C LEU A 619 -10.60 -24.98 -13.41
N GLU A 620 -9.79 -25.86 -13.99
CA GLU A 620 -8.90 -26.77 -13.27
C GLU A 620 -7.80 -25.98 -12.54
N GLY A 621 -7.01 -25.18 -13.29
CA GLY A 621 -5.93 -24.40 -12.73
C GLY A 621 -6.39 -23.35 -11.72
N LEU A 622 -7.57 -22.75 -11.96
CA LEU A 622 -8.14 -21.81 -10.99
C LEU A 622 -8.53 -22.53 -9.70
N TYR A 623 -9.26 -23.64 -9.74
CA TYR A 623 -9.97 -24.13 -8.55
C TYR A 623 -9.45 -25.41 -7.89
N HIS A 624 -8.52 -26.14 -8.50
CA HIS A 624 -7.89 -27.27 -7.79
C HIS A 624 -7.10 -26.86 -6.55
N ALA A 625 -6.83 -25.56 -6.35
CA ALA A 625 -6.14 -25.05 -5.17
C ALA A 625 -7.01 -24.82 -3.93
N ASN A 626 -8.35 -24.81 -4.03
CA ASN A 626 -9.24 -24.51 -2.90
C ASN A 626 -10.27 -25.63 -2.67
N GLY A 627 -10.22 -26.26 -1.49
CA GLY A 627 -11.14 -27.35 -1.11
C GLY A 627 -12.62 -26.96 -1.14
N ALA A 628 -12.96 -25.70 -0.87
CA ALA A 628 -14.36 -25.22 -0.92
C ALA A 628 -14.91 -25.25 -2.36
N THR A 629 -14.14 -24.77 -3.32
CA THR A 629 -14.58 -24.75 -4.71
C THR A 629 -14.57 -26.14 -5.33
N GLN A 630 -13.61 -26.99 -4.93
CA GLN A 630 -13.61 -28.38 -5.34
C GLN A 630 -14.88 -29.11 -4.87
N ARG A 631 -15.36 -28.85 -3.65
CA ARG A 631 -16.65 -29.37 -3.18
C ARG A 631 -17.82 -28.83 -4.01
N PHE A 632 -17.85 -27.52 -4.29
CA PHE A 632 -18.89 -26.92 -5.11
C PHE A 632 -19.04 -27.60 -6.49
N PHE A 633 -17.92 -27.87 -7.17
CA PHE A 633 -17.92 -28.55 -8.47
C PHE A 633 -18.15 -30.07 -8.39
N ARG A 634 -17.81 -30.74 -7.27
CA ARG A 634 -17.98 -32.19 -7.12
C ARG A 634 -19.37 -32.59 -6.61
N GLU A 635 -19.90 -31.84 -5.66
CA GLU A 635 -21.02 -32.25 -4.80
C GLU A 635 -22.29 -31.42 -5.03
N GLY A 636 -22.23 -30.29 -5.77
CA GLY A 636 -23.34 -29.34 -5.91
C GLY A 636 -23.96 -29.23 -7.30
N ALA A 637 -24.78 -28.18 -7.47
CA ALA A 637 -25.46 -27.80 -8.72
C ALA A 637 -24.50 -27.51 -9.90
N GLY A 638 -23.20 -27.39 -9.65
CA GLY A 638 -22.16 -27.14 -10.66
C GLY A 638 -21.62 -28.37 -11.39
N ARG A 639 -22.32 -29.52 -11.36
CA ARG A 639 -21.83 -30.76 -12.00
C ARG A 639 -21.66 -30.63 -13.51
N GLU A 640 -22.55 -29.92 -14.18
CA GLU A 640 -22.51 -29.78 -15.65
C GLU A 640 -22.56 -28.33 -16.10
N ASN A 641 -23.59 -27.59 -15.66
CA ASN A 641 -23.87 -26.24 -16.10
C ASN A 641 -24.15 -25.32 -14.90
N ILE A 642 -23.33 -24.28 -14.71
CA ILE A 642 -23.63 -23.21 -13.76
C ILE A 642 -24.31 -22.08 -14.53
N HIS A 643 -25.42 -21.57 -14.03
CA HIS A 643 -26.10 -20.42 -14.63
C HIS A 643 -25.81 -19.15 -13.83
N ALA A 644 -25.40 -18.09 -14.51
CA ALA A 644 -25.26 -16.77 -13.91
C ALA A 644 -26.28 -15.80 -14.52
N GLY A 645 -27.02 -15.11 -13.64
CA GLY A 645 -27.85 -13.98 -14.03
C GLY A 645 -26.98 -12.77 -14.40
N LEU A 646 -27.49 -11.90 -15.28
CA LEU A 646 -26.79 -10.70 -15.75
C LEU A 646 -26.33 -9.79 -14.60
N ARG A 647 -27.09 -9.72 -13.51
CA ARG A 647 -26.74 -9.00 -12.28
C ARG A 647 -25.34 -9.39 -11.76
N ILE A 648 -25.07 -10.69 -11.63
CA ILE A 648 -23.79 -11.19 -11.10
C ILE A 648 -22.65 -10.87 -12.07
N VAL A 649 -22.92 -10.96 -13.37
CA VAL A 649 -21.94 -10.63 -14.42
C VAL A 649 -21.52 -9.17 -14.33
N ILE A 650 -22.47 -8.26 -14.15
CA ILE A 650 -22.21 -6.82 -13.99
C ILE A 650 -21.45 -6.55 -12.70
N LEU A 651 -21.88 -7.14 -11.57
CA LEU A 651 -21.17 -7.00 -10.29
C LEU A 651 -19.72 -7.48 -10.38
N ALA A 652 -19.49 -8.60 -11.06
CA ALA A 652 -18.15 -9.14 -11.27
C ALA A 652 -17.30 -8.27 -12.21
N ALA A 653 -17.88 -7.72 -13.26
CA ALA A 653 -17.22 -6.79 -14.17
C ALA A 653 -16.83 -5.48 -13.45
N LEU A 654 -17.73 -4.95 -12.63
CA LEU A 654 -17.46 -3.77 -11.79
C LEU A 654 -16.35 -4.04 -10.78
N ARG A 655 -16.39 -5.19 -10.09
CA ARG A 655 -15.31 -5.62 -9.18
C ARG A 655 -13.96 -5.66 -9.90
N ALA A 656 -13.90 -6.32 -11.06
CA ALA A 656 -12.70 -6.40 -11.88
C ALA A 656 -12.21 -5.03 -12.33
N GLY A 657 -13.12 -4.19 -12.86
CA GLY A 657 -12.81 -2.83 -13.27
C GLY A 657 -12.26 -1.98 -12.12
N CYS A 658 -12.87 -2.05 -10.93
CA CYS A 658 -12.39 -1.36 -9.72
C CYS A 658 -10.98 -1.83 -9.33
N VAL A 659 -10.72 -3.15 -9.31
CA VAL A 659 -9.39 -3.69 -9.00
C VAL A 659 -8.35 -3.26 -10.05
N SER A 660 -8.69 -3.32 -11.34
CA SER A 660 -7.85 -2.82 -12.42
C SER A 660 -7.58 -1.32 -12.33
N ALA A 661 -8.56 -0.52 -11.91
CA ALA A 661 -8.41 0.92 -11.70
C ALA A 661 -7.57 1.23 -10.46
N LEU A 662 -7.76 0.50 -9.35
CA LEU A 662 -6.91 0.61 -8.17
C LEU A 662 -5.47 0.22 -8.48
N LEU A 663 -5.25 -0.83 -9.28
CA LEU A 663 -3.93 -1.19 -9.78
C LEU A 663 -3.38 -0.06 -10.65
N ARG A 664 -4.15 0.48 -11.60
CA ARG A 664 -3.72 1.60 -12.45
C ARG A 664 -3.31 2.84 -11.65
N GLY A 665 -4.02 3.13 -10.55
CA GLY A 665 -3.75 4.23 -9.63
C GLY A 665 -2.64 3.95 -8.61
N ALA A 666 -2.13 2.72 -8.55
CA ALA A 666 -1.09 2.38 -7.60
C ALA A 666 0.24 3.08 -7.94
N TRP A 667 0.94 3.50 -6.89
CA TRP A 667 2.15 4.31 -7.05
C TRP A 667 3.37 3.45 -7.35
N SER A 668 4.30 4.02 -8.11
CA SER A 668 5.59 3.38 -8.36
C SER A 668 6.43 3.33 -7.09
N SER A 669 7.03 2.16 -6.83
CA SER A 669 8.06 1.96 -5.82
C SER A 669 9.46 2.43 -6.28
N GLU A 670 9.64 2.79 -7.55
CA GLU A 670 10.94 3.14 -8.12
C GLU A 670 11.58 4.32 -7.39
N ALA A 671 10.81 5.37 -7.11
CA ALA A 671 11.31 6.53 -6.36
C ALA A 671 11.83 6.13 -4.98
N LEU A 672 11.15 5.21 -4.28
CA LEU A 672 11.58 4.70 -2.99
C LEU A 672 12.85 3.85 -3.10
N PHE A 673 12.96 2.99 -4.11
CA PHE A 673 14.16 2.17 -4.29
C PHE A 673 15.36 2.96 -4.80
N LYS A 674 15.14 3.94 -5.69
CA LYS A 674 16.17 4.89 -6.13
C LYS A 674 16.69 5.68 -4.95
N PHE A 675 15.77 6.21 -4.13
CA PHE A 675 16.12 6.83 -2.86
C PHE A 675 17.01 5.88 -2.05
N LEU A 676 16.61 4.63 -1.80
CA LEU A 676 17.43 3.71 -0.98
C LEU A 676 18.78 3.30 -1.62
N GLY A 677 18.86 3.20 -2.94
CA GLY A 677 20.05 2.77 -3.68
C GLY A 677 21.20 3.79 -3.63
N ASP A 678 20.86 5.08 -3.51
CA ASP A 678 21.84 6.17 -3.47
C ASP A 678 22.58 6.28 -2.11
N TYR A 679 22.36 5.37 -1.15
CA TYR A 679 22.84 5.54 0.24
C TYR A 679 23.75 4.44 0.80
N PRO A 680 24.87 4.83 1.46
CA PRO A 680 25.62 3.96 2.34
C PRO A 680 24.82 3.61 3.62
N GLU A 681 25.27 2.63 4.40
CA GLU A 681 24.49 1.92 5.44
C GLU A 681 23.98 2.74 6.66
N GLY A 682 24.02 4.07 6.66
CA GLY A 682 23.54 4.91 7.76
C GLY A 682 22.91 6.23 7.32
N VAL A 683 21.67 6.48 7.75
CA VAL A 683 20.92 7.72 7.48
C VAL A 683 20.51 8.37 8.81
N THR A 684 20.47 9.70 8.88
CA THR A 684 20.02 10.42 10.08
C THR A 684 18.83 11.31 9.75
N PHE A 685 17.75 11.20 10.54
CA PHE A 685 16.62 12.12 10.46
C PHE A 685 16.77 13.28 11.44
N SER A 686 16.48 14.49 10.96
CA SER A 686 16.42 15.70 11.78
C SER A 686 15.03 16.01 12.31
#